data_AF-A0A0U4UWC9-F1
#
_entry.id   AF-A0A0U4UWC9-F1
#
_cell.length_a   1.000
_cell.length_b   1.000
_cell.length_c   1.000
_cell.angle_alpha   90.00
_cell.angle_beta   90.00
_cell.angle_gamma   90.00
#
_symmetry.space_group_name_H-M   'P 1'
#
loop_
_entity.id
_entity.type
_entity.pdbx_description
1 polymer ?
#
loop_
_entity_poly.entity_id
_entity_poly.type
_entity_poly.pdbx_seq_one_letter_code
_entity_poly.pdbx_strand_id
1 'polypeptide(L)'
;MKPLRLSLLSAAIVCAVAPAWADPTQPLQGIRDNSAQLLAFTGAVVHTEPGKTLTNATVLVQSGKITAVGTDLKIPAGFQQINVAGYHLYPGFIDLYSQYGVEKASGERSGGRDEGPMYQNARKGGNAVNAAIHAEQRWADTFSPNADDAKALQQQGFTVVQSARQDGIFRGQAVLASTGKGLPGELILKADGQHFLSFDPGSSKQSYPSSLMGSIALVRQTLADAQWYQQAYGKADWRLFREPVPFNAALAALGQLNQSGLVFEINNERNLLRADSLLKEFNLPKVALVASGYEYVRAADVKKTGRNLIVPVAYPAAPSVGKLDDQLDVSLADLRHWERAPTNPAALEKAGVNFALTTHKLDDKAKFWPNVRTAIKYGLSTEKALAALTTVPAELIGMPGQLGRIASGYQADLVVSKGDLFKDGEIVATWNRGVETQFKPLQNADVAGDYALNIGGKALTLNLSGALGKVEGKVVPAAKSADKDADKEAKLENLSVDKQQVQFGFSLKDLEAGDGVALFSGVMAGNLLQGTLQLPDGSQQALTLSRQAAVTKTDEKKADDSSLLSQLSLPNQAYGLSNAPQRQNVHIKNATVWTSDKAGKLENTDVIVRNGVFTDIGKNLKTPSGFVEIDATGMHVTAGIIDEHSHIAIESGVNEGSDAVTSEVHIGDVLNPDDINIYRGLAGGTTTAQLLHGSANPIGGQAQVIQLRWGVSPEALKFKAAPASIKFALGENVKQSNWGDNYTSRYPQSRVGVETTIRDAFQAAKEYKAAWAAYDDLSSSEQKRTVPPRVDYRLQTLVEILDNKRFVHTHSYVASEILMLIKLADETGFKVTTFTHILEGYKTAKEMAAHGASASTFADWWAYKMEVKDAIPTNTCLMADQGVVVSVNSDSPDLQRRLNQEAAKSVKYCGMSEEEALKMVTINPAIQLKVDQKVGSIAEGKQADFVLWSDHPLSVYAKAMQTWIDGTKYYDRNVDMTLNAGIEREKQQLIQKVLKAPEDSKAGSGGEMKKPEPIWHCEDNGDYLDLAFGRVSAAQQHAHQHNQQH
;
A
#
# COMPACT_ATOMS: atom_id res chain seq x y z
N MET A 1 67.16 18.73 51.22
CA MET A 1 66.39 17.60 50.66
C MET A 1 64.90 17.85 50.93
N LYS A 2 64.02 17.52 49.97
CA LYS A 2 62.52 17.59 49.92
C LYS A 2 61.77 17.32 51.26
N PRO A 3 60.43 17.50 51.39
CA PRO A 3 59.44 18.36 50.69
C PRO A 3 58.35 18.98 51.63
N LEU A 4 57.54 19.94 51.16
CA LEU A 4 56.24 20.25 51.78
C LEU A 4 55.26 20.88 50.76
N ARG A 5 54.58 20.04 49.96
CA ARG A 5 53.36 20.37 49.20
C ARG A 5 52.60 19.10 48.88
N LEU A 6 51.78 18.60 49.81
CA LEU A 6 50.79 17.57 49.55
C LEU A 6 49.81 17.48 50.75
N SER A 7 48.88 18.43 50.86
CA SER A 7 47.82 18.35 51.88
C SER A 7 46.49 19.00 51.48
N LEU A 8 46.20 19.11 50.18
CA LEU A 8 44.90 19.60 49.69
C LEU A 8 44.23 18.72 48.61
N LEU A 9 44.82 17.57 48.25
CA LEU A 9 44.23 16.66 47.24
C LEU A 9 43.56 15.40 47.84
N SER A 10 43.59 15.22 49.16
CA SER A 10 43.15 13.97 49.81
C SER A 10 41.71 13.98 50.35
N ALA A 11 40.97 15.08 50.20
CA ALA A 11 39.58 15.19 50.66
C ALA A 11 38.53 15.19 49.52
N ALA A 12 38.94 15.09 48.25
CA ALA A 12 38.02 15.15 47.10
C ALA A 12 37.83 13.80 46.37
N ILE A 13 38.42 12.69 46.86
CA ILE A 13 38.32 11.36 46.21
C ILE A 13 37.91 10.29 47.23
N VAL A 14 36.87 10.53 48.03
CA VAL A 14 36.10 9.47 48.72
C VAL A 14 34.62 9.88 48.80
N CYS A 15 34.04 10.31 47.69
CA CYS A 15 32.63 10.03 47.44
C CYS A 15 32.61 8.80 46.55
N ALA A 16 32.70 7.63 47.17
CA ALA A 16 32.29 6.39 46.54
C ALA A 16 30.84 6.61 46.11
N VAL A 17 30.61 6.82 44.82
CA VAL A 17 29.29 6.74 44.23
C VAL A 17 28.88 5.29 44.41
N ALA A 18 28.20 5.00 45.52
CA ALA A 18 27.47 3.75 45.66
C ALA A 18 26.57 3.67 44.41
N PRO A 19 26.61 2.58 43.63
CA PRO A 19 25.68 2.44 42.52
C PRO A 19 24.28 2.60 43.11
N ALA A 20 23.58 3.66 42.72
CA ALA A 20 22.19 3.84 43.09
C ALA A 20 21.41 2.72 42.38
N TRP A 21 20.99 1.70 43.12
CA TRP A 21 20.12 0.67 42.58
C TRP A 21 18.73 1.30 42.55
N ALA A 22 18.13 1.38 41.36
CA ALA A 22 16.76 1.83 41.24
C ALA A 22 15.85 0.79 41.93
N ASP A 23 15.07 1.22 42.91
CA ASP A 23 14.06 0.35 43.52
C ASP A 23 13.01 -0.03 42.46
N PRO A 24 12.54 -1.30 42.45
CA PRO A 24 11.47 -1.71 41.55
C PRO A 24 10.17 -0.95 41.87
N THR A 25 9.36 -0.71 40.86
CA THR A 25 8.06 0.00 41.00
C THR A 25 7.00 -0.83 41.73
N GLN A 26 7.28 -2.11 41.98
CA GLN A 26 6.46 -3.00 42.80
C GLN A 26 7.19 -3.40 44.08
N PRO A 27 6.49 -3.45 45.23
CA PRO A 27 7.06 -4.01 46.44
C PRO A 27 7.37 -5.49 46.21
N LEU A 28 8.63 -5.88 46.44
CA LEU A 28 9.07 -7.27 46.38
C LEU A 28 8.21 -8.12 47.33
N GLN A 29 7.44 -9.05 46.77
CA GLN A 29 6.79 -10.11 47.54
C GLN A 29 7.69 -11.35 47.52
N GLY A 30 8.43 -11.59 48.62
CA GLY A 30 9.33 -12.73 48.78
C GLY A 30 10.78 -12.36 49.08
N ILE A 31 11.68 -13.31 48.84
CA ILE A 31 13.13 -13.14 49.09
C ILE A 31 13.72 -12.23 48.01
N ARG A 32 14.52 -11.24 48.42
CA ARG A 32 15.31 -10.41 47.49
C ARG A 32 16.39 -11.26 46.83
N ASP A 33 16.17 -11.66 45.58
CA ASP A 33 17.21 -12.26 44.74
C ASP A 33 17.87 -11.15 43.90
N ASN A 34 19.11 -10.83 44.27
CA ASN A 34 19.95 -9.84 43.58
C ASN A 34 21.10 -10.53 42.81
N SER A 35 20.96 -11.83 42.51
CA SER A 35 21.98 -12.54 41.75
C SER A 35 22.07 -11.97 40.32
N ALA A 36 23.25 -11.48 39.96
CA ALA A 36 23.49 -11.00 38.60
C ALA A 36 23.45 -12.21 37.65
N GLN A 37 22.59 -12.14 36.63
CA GLN A 37 22.60 -13.14 35.57
C GLN A 37 23.89 -12.96 34.76
N LEU A 38 24.84 -13.89 34.87
CA LEU A 38 26.12 -13.89 34.16
C LEU A 38 26.16 -15.06 33.18
N LEU A 39 26.04 -14.78 31.87
CA LEU A 39 26.02 -15.81 30.81
C LEU A 39 27.17 -15.58 29.83
N ALA A 40 27.85 -16.66 29.43
CA ALA A 40 28.90 -16.64 28.41
C ALA A 40 28.54 -17.63 27.29
N PHE A 41 28.15 -17.11 26.12
CA PHE A 41 27.92 -17.93 24.94
C PHE A 41 29.26 -18.19 24.25
N THR A 42 29.69 -19.44 24.13
CA THR A 42 31.05 -19.78 23.65
C THR A 42 31.02 -20.61 22.36
N GLY A 43 31.96 -20.33 21.46
CA GLY A 43 32.25 -21.15 20.27
C GLY A 43 31.37 -20.90 19.05
N ALA A 44 30.48 -19.91 19.06
CA ALA A 44 29.55 -19.66 17.97
C ALA A 44 30.14 -18.88 16.78
N VAL A 45 29.44 -18.95 15.65
CA VAL A 45 29.56 -17.97 14.57
C VAL A 45 28.66 -16.78 14.90
N VAL A 46 29.23 -15.66 15.30
CA VAL A 46 28.49 -14.48 15.78
C VAL A 46 28.39 -13.44 14.68
N HIS A 47 27.18 -13.17 14.20
CA HIS A 47 26.87 -12.08 13.29
C HIS A 47 26.63 -10.82 14.11
N THR A 48 27.66 -9.98 14.24
CA THR A 48 27.61 -8.82 15.14
C THR A 48 26.73 -7.68 14.61
N GLU A 49 26.76 -7.47 13.30
CA GLU A 49 25.98 -6.50 12.54
C GLU A 49 26.00 -6.90 11.05
N PRO A 50 25.18 -6.28 10.18
CA PRO A 50 25.19 -6.56 8.75
C PRO A 50 26.61 -6.48 8.15
N GLY A 51 27.01 -7.53 7.42
CA GLY A 51 28.33 -7.61 6.79
C GLY A 51 29.49 -8.01 7.71
N LYS A 52 29.27 -8.20 9.03
CA LYS A 52 30.33 -8.49 10.00
C LYS A 52 30.06 -9.70 10.87
N THR A 53 30.85 -10.75 10.65
CA THR A 53 30.74 -12.04 11.33
C THR A 53 32.06 -12.42 11.99
N LEU A 54 31.99 -12.95 13.21
CA LEU A 54 33.12 -13.52 13.94
C LEU A 54 32.94 -15.04 14.04
N THR A 55 33.97 -15.82 13.79
CA THR A 55 33.95 -17.28 13.93
C THR A 55 34.58 -17.70 15.25
N ASN A 56 34.04 -18.75 15.89
CA ASN A 56 34.50 -19.24 17.19
C ASN A 56 34.55 -18.13 18.28
N ALA A 57 33.55 -17.26 18.28
CA ALA A 57 33.50 -16.11 19.17
C ALA A 57 32.76 -16.40 20.47
N THR A 58 33.04 -15.59 21.48
CA THR A 58 32.38 -15.56 22.78
C THR A 58 31.56 -14.29 22.93
N VAL A 59 30.36 -14.39 23.52
CA VAL A 59 29.50 -13.25 23.91
C VAL A 59 29.27 -13.30 25.40
N LEU A 60 29.67 -12.25 26.13
CA LEU A 60 29.44 -12.11 27.57
C LEU A 60 28.20 -11.26 27.81
N VAL A 61 27.28 -11.78 28.63
CA VAL A 61 26.03 -11.12 29.02
C VAL A 61 25.99 -11.00 30.54
N GLN A 62 25.68 -9.79 31.02
CA GLN A 62 25.47 -9.48 32.43
C GLN A 62 24.15 -8.74 32.61
N SER A 63 23.25 -9.30 33.41
CA SER A 63 21.94 -8.72 33.75
C SER A 63 21.17 -8.22 32.50
N GLY A 64 21.12 -9.07 31.48
CA GLY A 64 20.43 -8.79 30.22
C GLY A 64 21.10 -7.82 29.26
N LYS A 65 22.35 -7.40 29.51
CA LYS A 65 23.17 -6.59 28.59
C LYS A 65 24.41 -7.32 28.14
N ILE A 66 24.79 -7.13 26.89
CA ILE A 66 26.06 -7.61 26.34
C ILE A 66 27.18 -6.72 26.87
N THR A 67 28.18 -7.32 27.52
CA THR A 67 29.34 -6.61 28.06
C THR A 67 30.57 -6.72 27.17
N ALA A 68 30.74 -7.83 26.46
CA ALA A 68 31.82 -8.03 25.49
C ALA A 68 31.45 -9.06 24.42
N VAL A 69 32.06 -8.93 23.24
CA VAL A 69 32.03 -9.92 22.14
C VAL A 69 33.41 -9.99 21.48
N GLY A 70 33.90 -11.20 21.17
CA GLY A 70 35.22 -11.39 20.57
C GLY A 70 35.69 -12.84 20.52
N THR A 71 36.74 -13.12 19.73
CA THR A 71 37.29 -14.48 19.51
C THR A 71 38.18 -14.98 20.64
N ASP A 72 38.85 -14.08 21.36
CA ASP A 72 39.83 -14.40 22.40
C ASP A 72 39.47 -13.78 23.76
N LEU A 73 38.17 -13.78 24.10
CA LEU A 73 37.69 -13.23 25.36
C LEU A 73 37.99 -14.17 26.53
N LYS A 74 38.61 -13.64 27.58
CA LYS A 74 38.71 -14.32 28.87
C LYS A 74 37.36 -14.25 29.57
N ILE A 75 36.75 -15.40 29.83
CA ILE A 75 35.48 -15.51 30.55
C ILE A 75 35.74 -15.26 32.04
N PRO A 76 35.16 -14.21 32.67
CA PRO A 76 35.34 -13.97 34.10
C PRO A 76 34.74 -15.09 34.95
N ALA A 77 35.24 -15.26 36.17
CA ALA A 77 34.68 -16.23 37.11
C ALA A 77 33.21 -15.90 37.44
N GLY A 78 32.37 -16.93 37.58
CA GLY A 78 30.94 -16.81 37.89
C GLY A 78 30.00 -16.77 36.67
N PHE A 79 30.52 -16.70 35.45
CA PHE A 79 29.71 -16.80 34.23
C PHE A 79 29.29 -18.26 33.97
N GLN A 80 27.98 -18.46 33.80
CA GLN A 80 27.44 -19.71 33.27
C GLN A 80 27.81 -19.81 31.79
N GLN A 81 28.63 -20.81 31.43
CA GLN A 81 29.02 -21.03 30.05
C GLN A 81 27.93 -21.83 29.31
N ILE A 82 27.45 -21.26 28.22
CA ILE A 82 26.52 -21.88 27.29
C ILE A 82 27.32 -22.19 26.01
N ASN A 83 27.69 -23.46 25.83
CA ASN A 83 28.41 -23.89 24.64
C ASN A 83 27.45 -23.93 23.45
N VAL A 84 27.70 -23.03 22.50
CA VAL A 84 26.97 -22.86 21.23
C VAL A 84 27.89 -23.08 20.03
N ALA A 85 28.93 -23.92 20.19
CA ALA A 85 29.76 -24.34 19.08
C ALA A 85 28.94 -25.04 17.99
N GLY A 86 29.18 -24.66 16.73
CA GLY A 86 28.41 -25.15 15.58
C GLY A 86 27.06 -24.44 15.36
N TYR A 87 26.72 -23.45 16.19
CA TYR A 87 25.54 -22.59 16.01
C TYR A 87 25.94 -21.19 15.54
N HIS A 88 24.96 -20.49 14.96
CA HIS A 88 25.07 -19.08 14.62
C HIS A 88 24.28 -18.23 15.62
N LEU A 89 24.87 -17.10 16.01
CA LEU A 89 24.24 -16.08 16.85
C LEU A 89 23.98 -14.84 16.00
N TYR A 90 22.73 -14.37 16.00
CA TYR A 90 22.30 -13.13 15.35
C TYR A 90 21.70 -12.17 16.40
N PRO A 91 21.70 -10.85 16.16
CA PRO A 91 20.94 -9.93 17.00
C PRO A 91 19.45 -10.28 16.94
N GLY A 92 18.73 -10.04 18.04
CA GLY A 92 17.28 -10.17 18.09
C GLY A 92 16.58 -9.36 16.99
N PHE A 93 15.60 -9.97 16.30
CA PHE A 93 14.87 -9.27 15.24
C PHE A 93 13.76 -8.40 15.81
N ILE A 94 13.40 -7.36 15.05
CA ILE A 94 12.45 -6.33 15.46
C ILE A 94 11.33 -6.22 14.41
N ASP A 95 10.08 -6.47 14.82
CA ASP A 95 8.91 -6.28 13.95
C ASP A 95 8.30 -4.90 14.21
N LEU A 96 8.25 -4.04 13.19
CA LEU A 96 7.76 -2.66 13.34
C LEU A 96 6.25 -2.52 13.24
N TYR A 97 5.53 -3.56 12.84
CA TYR A 97 4.09 -3.50 12.58
C TYR A 97 3.39 -4.78 13.03
N SER A 98 3.00 -4.82 14.30
CA SER A 98 2.36 -5.98 14.93
C SER A 98 1.08 -5.58 15.69
N GLN A 99 0.34 -6.59 16.15
CA GLN A 99 -0.79 -6.46 17.09
C GLN A 99 -0.54 -7.27 18.37
N TYR A 100 0.71 -7.61 18.67
CA TYR A 100 1.05 -8.41 19.84
C TYR A 100 0.70 -7.68 21.14
N GLY A 101 -0.03 -8.38 22.01
CA GLY A 101 -0.44 -7.88 23.32
C GLY A 101 -1.39 -6.68 23.27
N VAL A 102 -2.05 -6.44 22.14
CA VAL A 102 -3.09 -5.42 21.98
C VAL A 102 -4.38 -6.11 21.51
N GLU A 103 -5.52 -5.56 21.92
CA GLU A 103 -6.82 -6.04 21.46
C GLU A 103 -6.91 -5.98 19.92
N LYS A 104 -7.40 -7.06 19.31
CA LYS A 104 -7.60 -7.14 17.86
C LYS A 104 -8.86 -6.38 17.46
N ALA A 105 -8.84 -5.77 16.28
CA ALA A 105 -10.02 -5.15 15.70
C ALA A 105 -11.16 -6.17 15.53
N SER A 106 -12.41 -5.76 15.75
CA SER A 106 -13.56 -6.53 15.27
C SER A 106 -13.56 -6.49 13.74
N GLY A 107 -13.53 -7.65 13.09
CA GLY A 107 -13.44 -7.75 11.62
C GLY A 107 -14.67 -7.24 10.85
N GLU A 108 -15.74 -6.86 11.53
CA GLU A 108 -16.99 -6.39 10.92
C GLU A 108 -17.21 -4.89 11.17
N ARG A 109 -17.41 -4.13 10.08
CA ARG A 109 -18.10 -2.84 10.14
C ARG A 109 -19.56 -3.17 10.41
N SER A 110 -19.93 -3.30 11.67
CA SER A 110 -21.29 -3.66 12.09
C SER A 110 -22.28 -2.60 11.59
N GLY A 111 -22.90 -2.87 10.45
CA GLY A 111 -23.96 -2.07 9.83
C GLY A 111 -24.68 -2.99 8.85
N GLY A 112 -25.75 -3.64 9.33
CA GLY A 112 -26.56 -4.50 8.46
C GLY A 112 -27.18 -3.67 7.32
N ARG A 113 -27.61 -4.33 6.24
CA ARG A 113 -28.37 -3.71 5.13
C ARG A 113 -29.59 -2.89 5.61
N ASP A 114 -30.07 -3.17 6.82
CA ASP A 114 -31.21 -2.54 7.48
C ASP A 114 -30.85 -1.37 8.41
N GLU A 115 -29.57 -1.07 8.65
CA GLU A 115 -29.16 0.10 9.44
C GLU A 115 -28.96 1.31 8.51
N GLY A 116 -29.69 2.41 8.77
CA GLY A 116 -29.54 3.68 8.04
C GLY A 116 -28.19 4.36 8.28
N PRO A 117 -27.87 5.43 7.51
CA PRO A 117 -26.58 6.11 7.60
C PRO A 117 -26.36 6.76 8.97
N MET A 118 -25.13 6.64 9.49
CA MET A 118 -24.72 7.27 10.75
C MET A 118 -23.83 8.49 10.47
N TYR A 119 -24.37 9.69 10.71
CA TYR A 119 -23.62 10.93 10.49
C TYR A 119 -22.82 11.40 11.69
N GLN A 120 -23.23 11.04 12.91
CA GLN A 120 -22.62 11.54 14.15
C GLN A 120 -21.95 10.42 14.94
N ASN A 121 -20.77 10.72 15.47
CA ASN A 121 -20.08 9.86 16.42
C ASN A 121 -20.60 10.13 17.83
N ALA A 122 -20.84 9.07 18.60
CA ALA A 122 -21.17 9.20 20.02
C ALA A 122 -20.00 9.87 20.75
N ARG A 123 -20.26 11.04 21.35
CA ARG A 123 -19.25 11.81 22.08
C ARG A 123 -19.00 11.16 23.44
N LYS A 124 -17.79 10.67 23.67
CA LYS A 124 -17.35 10.05 24.93
C LYS A 124 -16.00 10.66 25.34
N GLY A 125 -15.99 11.40 26.45
CA GLY A 125 -14.82 12.17 26.86
C GLY A 125 -14.37 13.15 25.77
N GLY A 126 -13.07 13.23 25.53
CA GLY A 126 -12.45 14.09 24.50
C GLY A 126 -12.20 13.41 23.15
N ASN A 127 -12.98 12.38 22.75
CA ASN A 127 -12.74 11.63 21.51
C ASN A 127 -12.91 12.49 20.23
N ALA A 128 -12.41 11.99 19.10
CA ALA A 128 -12.51 12.68 17.82
C ALA A 128 -13.95 12.79 17.28
N VAL A 129 -14.22 13.80 16.44
CA VAL A 129 -15.53 14.00 15.80
C VAL A 129 -15.90 12.83 14.90
N ASN A 130 -14.90 12.22 14.27
CA ASN A 130 -15.07 11.05 13.43
C ASN A 130 -14.62 9.76 14.17
N ALA A 131 -15.42 8.71 14.10
CA ALA A 131 -15.24 7.43 14.77
C ALA A 131 -14.11 6.58 14.18
N ALA A 132 -13.60 6.91 12.99
CA ALA A 132 -12.40 6.31 12.42
C ALA A 132 -11.09 6.87 13.02
N ILE A 133 -11.17 7.85 13.94
CA ILE A 133 -10.03 8.53 14.52
C ILE A 133 -9.92 8.12 15.99
N HIS A 134 -8.97 7.24 16.28
CA HIS A 134 -8.65 6.73 17.62
C HIS A 134 -7.31 7.29 18.11
N ALA A 135 -6.99 8.53 17.74
CA ALA A 135 -5.69 9.14 18.02
C ALA A 135 -5.38 9.23 19.52
N GLU A 136 -6.41 9.31 20.37
CA GLU A 136 -6.30 9.36 21.83
C GLU A 136 -5.90 8.02 22.47
N GLN A 137 -5.96 6.91 21.73
CA GLN A 137 -5.66 5.60 22.28
C GLN A 137 -4.15 5.44 22.48
N ARG A 138 -3.76 4.99 23.68
CA ARG A 138 -2.37 4.68 24.03
C ARG A 138 -2.27 3.21 24.42
N TRP A 139 -1.76 2.39 23.52
CA TRP A 139 -1.84 0.92 23.67
C TRP A 139 -0.97 0.35 24.79
N ALA A 140 -0.01 1.13 25.31
CA ALA A 140 0.74 0.75 26.50
C ALA A 140 -0.13 0.61 27.75
N ASP A 141 -1.25 1.36 27.84
CA ASP A 141 -2.11 1.39 29.02
C ASP A 141 -2.93 0.09 29.16
N THR A 142 -3.16 -0.61 28.05
CA THR A 142 -3.94 -1.85 27.99
C THR A 142 -3.12 -3.04 27.48
N PHE A 143 -1.78 -2.92 27.43
CA PHE A 143 -0.91 -3.95 26.90
C PHE A 143 -0.99 -5.23 27.73
N SER A 144 -1.32 -6.35 27.08
CA SER A 144 -1.52 -7.65 27.70
C SER A 144 -0.84 -8.76 26.88
N PRO A 145 0.41 -9.14 27.20
CA PRO A 145 1.18 -10.13 26.44
C PRO A 145 0.51 -11.50 26.41
N ASN A 146 0.54 -12.16 25.25
CA ASN A 146 0.06 -13.53 25.07
C ASN A 146 1.23 -14.48 24.79
N ALA A 147 1.37 -15.55 25.58
CA ALA A 147 2.52 -16.44 25.50
C ALA A 147 2.64 -17.20 24.16
N ASP A 148 1.51 -17.57 23.55
CA ASP A 148 1.50 -18.31 22.27
C ASP A 148 1.85 -17.38 21.10
N ASP A 149 1.29 -16.18 21.07
CA ASP A 149 1.63 -15.16 20.07
C ASP A 149 3.12 -14.76 20.18
N ALA A 150 3.61 -14.59 21.42
CA ALA A 150 5.03 -14.31 21.68
C ALA A 150 5.92 -15.44 21.15
N LYS A 151 5.58 -16.70 21.47
CA LYS A 151 6.30 -17.88 21.01
C LYS A 151 6.32 -17.98 19.48
N ALA A 152 5.20 -17.70 18.81
CA ALA A 152 5.11 -17.72 17.35
C ALA A 152 6.04 -16.66 16.70
N LEU A 153 6.15 -15.47 17.30
CA LEU A 153 7.08 -14.42 16.87
C LEU A 153 8.54 -14.81 17.14
N GLN A 154 8.85 -15.30 18.34
CA GLN A 154 10.19 -15.69 18.74
C GLN A 154 10.71 -16.90 17.94
N GLN A 155 9.84 -17.82 17.50
CA GLN A 155 10.20 -18.91 16.60
C GLN A 155 10.70 -18.41 15.23
N GLN A 156 10.30 -17.21 14.81
CA GLN A 156 10.84 -16.53 13.64
C GLN A 156 12.02 -15.60 13.98
N GLY A 157 12.37 -15.47 15.28
CA GLY A 157 13.50 -14.69 15.81
C GLY A 157 13.14 -13.28 16.26
N PHE A 158 11.86 -12.90 16.25
CA PHE A 158 11.41 -11.58 16.70
C PHE A 158 11.39 -11.50 18.23
N THR A 159 12.29 -10.69 18.76
CA THR A 159 12.49 -10.46 20.20
C THR A 159 11.83 -9.17 20.69
N VAL A 160 11.57 -8.25 19.76
CA VAL A 160 10.98 -6.93 20.00
C VAL A 160 9.94 -6.65 18.93
N VAL A 161 8.83 -6.03 19.32
CA VAL A 161 7.76 -5.63 18.40
C VAL A 161 7.22 -4.25 18.76
N GLN A 162 6.85 -3.48 17.75
CA GLN A 162 6.00 -2.29 17.90
C GLN A 162 4.56 -2.68 17.56
N SER A 163 3.66 -2.53 18.53
CA SER A 163 2.29 -3.04 18.46
C SER A 163 1.25 -1.97 18.70
N ALA A 164 0.21 -1.97 17.86
CA ALA A 164 -1.00 -1.16 18.02
C ALA A 164 -2.19 -1.92 17.42
N ARG A 165 -3.41 -1.56 17.82
CA ARG A 165 -4.62 -2.09 17.19
C ARG A 165 -4.69 -1.60 15.75
N GLN A 166 -4.94 -2.48 14.79
CA GLN A 166 -4.98 -2.13 13.36
C GLN A 166 -6.41 -1.76 12.91
N ASP A 167 -7.04 -0.78 13.57
CA ASP A 167 -8.43 -0.37 13.37
C ASP A 167 -8.55 1.15 13.26
N GLY A 168 -9.25 1.64 12.23
CA GLY A 168 -9.45 3.08 11.96
C GLY A 168 -8.36 3.73 11.10
N ILE A 169 -8.55 5.02 10.78
CA ILE A 169 -7.62 5.86 10.02
C ILE A 169 -6.48 6.35 10.91
N PHE A 170 -6.79 6.82 12.12
CA PHE A 170 -5.78 7.03 13.17
C PHE A 170 -5.99 5.97 14.23
N ARG A 171 -4.96 5.19 14.51
CA ARG A 171 -5.06 3.94 15.27
C ARG A 171 -4.39 4.03 16.63
N GLY A 172 -4.16 5.25 17.13
CA GLY A 172 -3.50 5.50 18.41
C GLY A 172 -1.99 5.33 18.40
N GLN A 173 -1.39 5.48 19.58
CA GLN A 173 0.04 5.40 19.82
C GLN A 173 0.46 3.97 20.16
N ALA A 174 1.39 3.42 19.37
CA ALA A 174 1.88 2.07 19.53
C ALA A 174 2.71 1.90 20.81
N VAL A 175 2.74 0.68 21.34
CA VAL A 175 3.68 0.27 22.41
C VAL A 175 4.85 -0.50 21.79
N LEU A 176 6.07 -0.21 22.24
CA LEU A 176 7.24 -1.01 21.91
C LEU A 176 7.49 -2.01 23.04
N ALA A 177 7.38 -3.30 22.73
CA ALA A 177 7.43 -4.37 23.72
C ALA A 177 8.40 -5.50 23.34
N SER A 178 8.96 -6.15 24.36
CA SER A 178 9.67 -7.41 24.24
C SER A 178 8.67 -8.56 24.12
N THR A 179 9.03 -9.57 23.34
CA THR A 179 8.31 -10.86 23.27
C THR A 179 8.75 -11.84 24.37
N GLY A 180 9.61 -11.42 25.29
CA GLY A 180 10.14 -12.23 26.38
C GLY A 180 9.09 -12.60 27.45
N LYS A 181 9.57 -13.30 28.49
CA LYS A 181 8.77 -13.66 29.67
C LYS A 181 8.90 -12.59 30.74
N GLY A 182 7.81 -12.24 31.41
CA GLY A 182 7.80 -11.26 32.50
C GLY A 182 6.41 -10.67 32.72
N LEU A 183 6.32 -9.74 33.67
CA LEU A 183 5.09 -8.96 33.86
C LEU A 183 4.91 -7.96 32.69
N PRO A 184 3.67 -7.57 32.34
CA PRO A 184 3.42 -6.68 31.20
C PRO A 184 4.27 -5.39 31.23
N GLY A 185 4.36 -4.74 32.39
CA GLY A 185 5.17 -3.52 32.57
C GLY A 185 6.68 -3.72 32.41
N GLU A 186 7.20 -4.93 32.64
CA GLU A 186 8.62 -5.26 32.44
C GLU A 186 8.95 -5.51 30.96
N LEU A 187 7.94 -5.90 30.17
CA LEU A 187 8.08 -6.18 28.74
C LEU A 187 7.98 -4.91 27.89
N ILE A 188 7.37 -3.84 28.40
CA ILE A 188 7.33 -2.55 27.71
C ILE A 188 8.73 -1.92 27.71
N LEU A 189 9.33 -1.81 26.53
CA LEU A 189 10.63 -1.16 26.32
C LEU A 189 10.47 0.35 26.15
N LYS A 190 9.40 0.77 25.49
CA LYS A 190 8.99 2.16 25.34
C LYS A 190 7.47 2.21 25.27
N ALA A 191 6.86 2.92 26.23
CA ALA A 191 5.41 3.03 26.29
C ALA A 191 4.85 3.88 25.13
N ASP A 192 5.63 4.86 24.67
CA ASP A 192 5.23 5.83 23.63
C ASP A 192 6.00 5.59 22.33
N GLY A 193 5.49 4.68 21.51
CA GLY A 193 5.95 4.40 20.15
C GLY A 193 5.43 5.42 19.13
N GLN A 194 5.49 5.02 17.86
CA GLN A 194 4.95 5.78 16.73
C GLN A 194 3.42 5.67 16.69
N HIS A 195 2.72 6.65 16.12
CA HIS A 195 1.29 6.53 15.84
C HIS A 195 1.06 5.68 14.59
N PHE A 196 0.07 4.79 14.64
CA PHE A 196 -0.33 3.97 13.50
C PHE A 196 -1.48 4.63 12.74
N LEU A 197 -1.37 4.69 11.42
CA LEU A 197 -2.36 5.29 10.53
C LEU A 197 -2.65 4.39 9.32
N SER A 198 -3.78 4.61 8.66
CA SER A 198 -4.09 4.06 7.33
C SER A 198 -5.13 4.94 6.61
N PHE A 199 -5.49 4.58 5.38
CA PHE A 199 -6.67 5.16 4.70
C PHE A 199 -7.97 4.38 4.97
N ASP A 200 -7.90 3.31 5.75
CA ASP A 200 -9.04 2.44 6.07
C ASP A 200 -9.80 2.97 7.29
N PRO A 201 -11.10 3.32 7.20
CA PRO A 201 -11.90 3.74 8.36
C PRO A 201 -12.10 2.65 9.42
N GLY A 202 -11.69 1.41 9.15
CA GLY A 202 -11.80 0.30 10.10
C GLY A 202 -13.25 -0.05 10.40
N SER A 203 -13.51 -0.37 11.66
CA SER A 203 -14.82 -0.72 12.19
C SER A 203 -15.76 0.49 12.40
N SER A 204 -15.36 1.70 12.02
CA SER A 204 -16.18 2.91 12.13
C SER A 204 -17.53 2.74 11.43
N LYS A 205 -18.62 2.93 12.17
CA LYS A 205 -19.98 2.89 11.61
C LYS A 205 -20.40 4.20 10.93
N GLN A 206 -19.63 5.27 11.07
CA GLN A 206 -19.99 6.54 10.42
C GLN A 206 -19.91 6.42 8.90
N SER A 207 -20.82 7.12 8.23
CA SER A 207 -20.90 7.14 6.77
C SER A 207 -19.73 7.87 6.12
N TYR A 208 -19.23 8.95 6.73
CA TYR A 208 -18.03 9.65 6.26
C TYR A 208 -16.77 9.06 6.91
N PRO A 209 -15.72 8.71 6.15
CA PRO A 209 -15.66 8.74 4.68
C PRO A 209 -16.26 7.47 4.05
N SER A 210 -16.74 7.59 2.81
CA SER A 210 -17.18 6.46 1.97
C SER A 210 -16.26 6.22 0.76
N SER A 211 -15.25 7.08 0.55
CA SER A 211 -14.33 7.05 -0.59
C SER A 211 -12.87 7.23 -0.14
N LEU A 212 -11.92 6.86 -1.01
CA LEU A 212 -10.49 7.09 -0.72
C LEU A 212 -10.15 8.59 -0.59
N MET A 213 -10.74 9.44 -1.43
CA MET A 213 -10.54 10.89 -1.34
C MET A 213 -11.13 11.48 -0.06
N GLY A 214 -12.25 10.93 0.44
CA GLY A 214 -12.80 11.27 1.74
C GLY A 214 -11.87 10.87 2.89
N SER A 215 -11.27 9.66 2.83
CA SER A 215 -10.25 9.24 3.81
C SER A 215 -9.04 10.17 3.79
N ILE A 216 -8.54 10.55 2.62
CA ILE A 216 -7.43 11.51 2.47
C ILE A 216 -7.81 12.88 3.05
N ALA A 217 -9.00 13.40 2.71
CA ALA A 217 -9.49 14.68 3.23
C ALA A 217 -9.70 14.65 4.75
N LEU A 218 -10.17 13.52 5.31
CA LEU A 218 -10.30 13.34 6.75
C LEU A 218 -8.94 13.38 7.46
N VAL A 219 -7.93 12.70 6.91
CA VAL A 219 -6.55 12.78 7.45
C VAL A 219 -6.04 14.22 7.37
N ARG A 220 -6.20 14.89 6.22
CA ARG A 220 -5.79 16.28 6.00
C ARG A 220 -6.43 17.22 7.02
N GLN A 221 -7.75 17.17 7.16
CA GLN A 221 -8.48 18.00 8.11
C GLN A 221 -8.10 17.68 9.57
N THR A 222 -7.93 16.40 9.92
CA THR A 222 -7.53 16.00 11.28
C THR A 222 -6.14 16.52 11.66
N LEU A 223 -5.18 16.49 10.73
CA LEU A 223 -3.84 17.04 10.98
C LEU A 223 -3.85 18.57 11.08
N ALA A 224 -4.64 19.26 10.24
CA ALA A 224 -4.83 20.70 10.34
C ALA A 224 -5.51 21.09 11.66
N ASP A 225 -6.51 20.32 12.08
CA ASP A 225 -7.20 20.50 13.37
C ASP A 225 -6.26 20.30 14.54
N ALA A 226 -5.36 19.31 14.48
CA ALA A 226 -4.36 19.09 15.52
C ALA A 226 -3.40 20.28 15.61
N GLN A 227 -2.90 20.80 14.48
CA GLN A 227 -2.04 21.99 14.46
C GLN A 227 -2.76 23.25 14.97
N TRP A 228 -4.02 23.45 14.57
CA TRP A 228 -4.86 24.53 15.09
C TRP A 228 -5.06 24.39 16.60
N TYR A 229 -5.40 23.19 17.07
CA TYR A 229 -5.67 22.91 18.48
C TYR A 229 -4.46 23.22 19.37
N GLN A 230 -3.24 22.92 18.92
CA GLN A 230 -2.01 23.31 19.64
C GLN A 230 -1.87 24.83 19.82
N GLN A 231 -2.36 25.62 18.87
CA GLN A 231 -2.28 27.08 18.91
C GLN A 231 -3.47 27.72 19.61
N ALA A 232 -4.60 27.03 19.67
CA ALA A 232 -5.88 27.53 20.16
C ALA A 232 -6.17 27.13 21.60
N TYR A 233 -5.84 25.89 21.99
CA TYR A 233 -6.17 25.36 23.31
C TYR A 233 -5.45 26.14 24.43
N GLY A 234 -6.18 26.45 25.51
CA GLY A 234 -5.69 27.26 26.62
C GLY A 234 -5.74 28.78 26.38
N LYS A 235 -6.10 29.24 25.18
CA LYS A 235 -6.44 30.65 24.94
C LYS A 235 -7.92 30.90 25.25
N ALA A 236 -8.21 32.06 25.80
CA ALA A 236 -9.56 32.56 25.99
C ALA A 236 -9.61 34.01 25.52
N ASP A 237 -10.52 34.31 24.58
CA ASP A 237 -10.81 35.68 24.21
C ASP A 237 -12.05 36.18 24.96
N TRP A 238 -11.80 36.80 26.11
CA TRP A 238 -12.81 37.41 26.95
C TRP A 238 -13.55 38.58 26.26
N ARG A 239 -13.02 39.13 25.15
CA ARG A 239 -13.61 40.27 24.43
C ARG A 239 -14.72 39.84 23.47
N LEU A 240 -14.70 38.60 23.00
CA LEU A 240 -15.64 38.08 22.00
C LEU A 240 -16.79 37.25 22.58
N PHE A 241 -16.91 37.12 23.92
CA PHE A 241 -17.88 36.25 24.59
C PHE A 241 -17.95 34.84 23.98
N ARG A 242 -16.83 34.30 23.49
CA ARG A 242 -16.75 32.93 22.97
C ARG A 242 -16.38 31.97 24.09
N GLU A 243 -17.02 30.81 24.12
CA GLU A 243 -16.61 29.72 25.01
C GLU A 243 -15.16 29.31 24.72
N PRO A 244 -14.38 28.93 25.75
CA PRO A 244 -13.02 28.42 25.55
C PRO A 244 -13.05 27.16 24.69
N VAL A 245 -11.97 26.92 23.94
CA VAL A 245 -11.85 25.70 23.12
C VAL A 245 -11.94 24.46 24.04
N PRO A 246 -12.91 23.56 23.83
CA PRO A 246 -13.11 22.42 24.70
C PRO A 246 -11.95 21.43 24.56
N PHE A 247 -11.67 20.69 25.63
CA PHE A 247 -10.65 19.65 25.61
C PHE A 247 -10.98 18.55 24.60
N ASN A 248 -10.03 18.24 23.72
CA ASN A 248 -10.10 17.15 22.75
C ASN A 248 -8.83 16.29 22.88
N ALA A 249 -9.00 15.09 23.43
CA ALA A 249 -7.92 14.14 23.67
C ALA A 249 -7.29 13.63 22.35
N ALA A 250 -8.11 13.42 21.31
CA ALA A 250 -7.62 12.94 20.02
C ALA A 250 -6.70 13.97 19.35
N LEU A 251 -7.11 15.25 19.31
CA LEU A 251 -6.28 16.32 18.75
C LEU A 251 -5.05 16.62 19.62
N ALA A 252 -5.18 16.53 20.94
CA ALA A 252 -4.05 16.70 21.87
C ALA A 252 -2.96 15.65 21.65
N ALA A 253 -3.34 14.37 21.44
CA ALA A 253 -2.40 13.28 21.20
C ALA A 253 -1.57 13.48 19.92
N LEU A 254 -2.14 14.11 18.90
CA LEU A 254 -1.45 14.41 17.63
C LEU A 254 -0.51 15.61 17.71
N GLY A 255 -0.40 16.29 18.86
CA GLY A 255 0.49 17.45 18.98
C GLY A 255 1.98 17.12 18.88
N GLN A 256 2.39 15.87 19.13
CA GLN A 256 3.80 15.49 19.21
C GLN A 256 4.27 14.59 18.07
N LEU A 257 3.55 14.53 16.94
CA LEU A 257 3.85 13.63 15.83
C LEU A 257 5.29 13.76 15.27
N ASN A 258 5.88 14.96 15.28
CA ASN A 258 7.26 15.17 14.85
C ASN A 258 8.29 14.51 15.80
N GLN A 259 7.92 14.32 17.06
CA GLN A 259 8.75 13.67 18.08
C GLN A 259 8.54 12.15 18.04
N SER A 260 7.29 11.70 18.10
CA SER A 260 6.91 10.29 18.17
C SER A 260 7.07 9.53 16.85
N GLY A 261 6.84 10.18 15.71
CA GLY A 261 6.83 9.57 14.37
C GLY A 261 5.54 8.80 14.05
N LEU A 262 5.44 8.36 12.79
CA LEU A 262 4.27 7.67 12.23
C LEU A 262 4.65 6.36 11.55
N VAL A 263 3.76 5.38 11.66
CA VAL A 263 3.67 4.23 10.76
C VAL A 263 2.36 4.32 9.99
N PHE A 264 2.41 4.32 8.66
CA PHE A 264 1.23 4.47 7.81
C PHE A 264 1.07 3.23 6.92
N GLU A 265 -0.01 2.48 7.09
CA GLU A 265 -0.31 1.32 6.26
C GLU A 265 -0.95 1.70 4.93
N ILE A 266 -0.42 1.16 3.84
CA ILE A 266 -0.98 1.29 2.49
C ILE A 266 -1.37 -0.07 1.92
N ASN A 267 -2.34 -0.08 1.02
CA ASN A 267 -2.83 -1.30 0.35
C ASN A 267 -2.37 -1.41 -1.11
N ASN A 268 -1.75 -0.36 -1.68
CA ASN A 268 -1.08 -0.40 -2.98
C ASN A 268 0.03 0.67 -3.10
N GLU A 269 0.89 0.53 -4.10
CA GLU A 269 2.05 1.40 -4.33
C GLU A 269 1.67 2.83 -4.76
N ARG A 270 0.45 3.06 -5.24
CA ARG A 270 -0.05 4.42 -5.54
C ARG A 270 -0.48 5.13 -4.27
N ASN A 271 -1.11 4.41 -3.33
CA ASN A 271 -1.43 4.90 -2.00
C ASN A 271 -0.17 5.23 -1.19
N LEU A 272 0.97 4.57 -1.45
CA LEU A 272 2.27 4.99 -0.93
C LEU A 272 2.61 6.43 -1.36
N LEU A 273 2.48 6.75 -2.65
CA LEU A 273 2.77 8.08 -3.18
C LEU A 273 1.77 9.13 -2.67
N ARG A 274 0.49 8.75 -2.51
CA ARG A 274 -0.55 9.62 -1.94
C ARG A 274 -0.27 9.95 -0.47
N ALA A 275 0.05 8.93 0.34
CA ALA A 275 0.42 9.12 1.74
C ALA A 275 1.66 10.02 1.87
N ASP A 276 2.69 9.82 1.05
CA ASP A 276 3.87 10.70 1.04
C ASP A 276 3.51 12.15 0.70
N SER A 277 2.73 12.37 -0.37
CA SER A 277 2.28 13.69 -0.79
C SER A 277 1.51 14.40 0.32
N LEU A 278 0.52 13.72 0.93
CA LEU A 278 -0.30 14.25 2.01
C LEU A 278 0.54 14.60 3.25
N LEU A 279 1.41 13.70 3.69
CA LEU A 279 2.21 13.92 4.92
C LEU A 279 3.28 15.00 4.73
N LYS A 280 3.69 15.29 3.48
CA LYS A 280 4.56 16.43 3.16
C LYS A 280 3.88 17.78 3.36
N GLU A 281 2.55 17.87 3.15
CA GLU A 281 1.78 19.09 3.42
C GLU A 281 1.92 19.55 4.88
N PHE A 282 2.12 18.60 5.81
CA PHE A 282 2.23 18.85 7.25
C PHE A 282 3.66 18.80 7.80
N ASN A 283 4.68 18.74 6.93
CA ASN A 283 6.10 18.66 7.32
C ASN A 283 6.41 17.55 8.32
N LEU A 284 5.89 16.34 8.09
CA LEU A 284 6.11 15.17 8.94
C LEU A 284 7.24 14.30 8.37
N PRO A 285 8.52 14.41 8.82
CA PRO A 285 9.64 13.68 8.21
C PRO A 285 9.78 12.24 8.73
N LYS A 286 9.40 11.96 9.99
CA LYS A 286 9.57 10.66 10.65
C LYS A 286 8.41 9.71 10.35
N VAL A 287 8.37 9.21 9.12
CA VAL A 287 7.31 8.31 8.65
C VAL A 287 7.92 7.02 8.10
N ALA A 288 7.39 5.89 8.55
CA ALA A 288 7.57 4.59 7.91
C ALA A 288 6.26 4.16 7.24
N LEU A 289 6.31 3.69 5.99
CA LEU A 289 5.14 3.24 5.25
C LEU A 289 5.11 1.70 5.22
N VAL A 290 4.01 1.08 5.65
CA VAL A 290 3.84 -0.38 5.53
C VAL A 290 3.48 -0.71 4.10
N ALA A 291 4.40 -1.38 3.42
CA ALA A 291 4.37 -1.69 2.00
C ALA A 291 3.25 -2.68 1.67
N SER A 292 2.70 -2.61 0.46
CA SER A 292 1.63 -3.50 0.01
C SER A 292 2.16 -4.79 -0.62
N GLY A 293 3.39 -4.79 -1.13
CA GLY A 293 3.96 -5.86 -1.95
C GLY A 293 4.12 -5.48 -3.43
N TYR A 294 3.61 -4.33 -3.86
CA TYR A 294 3.63 -3.86 -5.26
C TYR A 294 4.71 -2.82 -5.56
N GLU A 295 5.51 -2.42 -4.58
CA GLU A 295 6.44 -1.29 -4.70
C GLU A 295 7.48 -1.47 -5.81
N TYR A 296 7.85 -2.70 -6.14
CA TYR A 296 8.75 -3.03 -7.24
C TYR A 296 8.29 -2.47 -8.59
N VAL A 297 6.98 -2.23 -8.78
CA VAL A 297 6.45 -1.68 -10.03
C VAL A 297 6.95 -0.25 -10.25
N ARG A 298 7.06 0.53 -9.17
CA ARG A 298 7.44 1.96 -9.21
C ARG A 298 8.58 2.27 -8.24
N ALA A 299 9.55 1.36 -8.09
CA ALA A 299 10.63 1.48 -7.11
C ALA A 299 11.42 2.81 -7.20
N ALA A 300 11.57 3.36 -8.41
CA ALA A 300 12.20 4.67 -8.62
C ALA A 300 11.37 5.84 -8.03
N ASP A 301 10.04 5.81 -8.17
CA ASP A 301 9.16 6.82 -7.59
C ASP A 301 9.07 6.66 -6.06
N VAL A 302 9.04 5.42 -5.58
CA VAL A 302 9.13 5.10 -4.15
C VAL A 302 10.43 5.67 -3.55
N LYS A 303 11.58 5.50 -4.21
CA LYS A 303 12.86 6.09 -3.76
C LYS A 303 12.81 7.61 -3.68
N LYS A 304 12.16 8.30 -4.63
CA LYS A 304 12.03 9.77 -4.62
C LYS A 304 11.25 10.29 -3.41
N THR A 305 10.39 9.48 -2.80
CA THR A 305 9.68 9.89 -1.57
C THR A 305 10.65 10.13 -0.40
N GLY A 306 11.77 9.40 -0.36
CA GLY A 306 12.71 9.40 0.76
C GLY A 306 12.18 8.72 2.03
N ARG A 307 11.01 8.07 1.97
CA ARG A 307 10.39 7.39 3.11
C ARG A 307 11.02 6.03 3.38
N ASN A 308 11.01 5.64 4.65
CA ASN A 308 11.38 4.27 5.04
C ASN A 308 10.18 3.34 4.85
N LEU A 309 10.42 2.08 4.52
CA LEU A 309 9.35 1.09 4.35
C LEU A 309 9.41 -0.01 5.41
N ILE A 310 8.24 -0.56 5.72
CA ILE A 310 8.08 -1.82 6.46
C ILE A 310 7.49 -2.79 5.44
N VAL A 311 8.28 -3.78 4.99
CA VAL A 311 7.97 -4.63 3.85
C VAL A 311 7.54 -6.01 4.32
N PRO A 312 6.26 -6.39 4.11
CA PRO A 312 5.81 -7.76 4.31
C PRO A 312 6.53 -8.71 3.35
N VAL A 313 6.93 -9.88 3.85
CA VAL A 313 7.36 -11.02 3.03
C VAL A 313 6.20 -11.97 2.79
N ALA A 314 5.03 -11.43 2.47
CA ALA A 314 3.81 -12.16 2.18
C ALA A 314 3.56 -12.11 0.66
N TYR A 315 3.55 -13.28 0.01
CA TYR A 315 3.38 -13.40 -1.44
C TYR A 315 1.99 -13.94 -1.80
N PRO A 316 1.41 -13.48 -2.93
CA PRO A 316 0.08 -13.89 -3.32
C PRO A 316 0.03 -15.34 -3.78
N ALA A 317 -1.15 -15.95 -3.69
CA ALA A 317 -1.42 -17.25 -4.30
C ALA A 317 -1.37 -17.14 -5.84
N ALA A 318 -1.10 -18.27 -6.49
CA ALA A 318 -1.15 -18.35 -7.95
C ALA A 318 -2.58 -18.14 -8.47
N PRO A 319 -2.79 -17.38 -9.56
CA PRO A 319 -4.09 -17.29 -10.21
C PRO A 319 -4.60 -18.67 -10.66
N SER A 320 -5.93 -18.86 -10.69
CA SER A 320 -6.53 -20.10 -11.20
C SER A 320 -6.34 -20.19 -12.71
N VAL A 321 -5.58 -21.18 -13.18
CA VAL A 321 -5.32 -21.39 -14.62
C VAL A 321 -5.48 -22.85 -15.04
N GLY A 322 -6.04 -23.68 -14.14
CA GLY A 322 -6.16 -25.12 -14.33
C GLY A 322 -7.18 -25.53 -15.40
N LYS A 323 -8.10 -24.62 -15.75
CA LYS A 323 -9.10 -24.80 -16.81
C LYS A 323 -8.98 -23.70 -17.86
N LEU A 324 -9.48 -23.96 -19.05
CA LEU A 324 -9.45 -22.99 -20.16
C LEU A 324 -10.31 -21.75 -19.85
N ASP A 325 -11.47 -21.93 -19.23
CA ASP A 325 -12.35 -20.83 -18.83
C ASP A 325 -11.65 -19.91 -17.82
N ASP A 326 -11.02 -20.49 -16.79
CA ASP A 326 -10.25 -19.73 -15.80
C ASP A 326 -9.16 -18.85 -16.45
N GLN A 327 -8.53 -19.33 -17.53
CA GLN A 327 -7.48 -18.57 -18.24
C GLN A 327 -8.01 -17.32 -18.96
N LEU A 328 -9.30 -17.27 -19.30
CA LEU A 328 -9.91 -16.09 -19.91
C LEU A 328 -10.04 -14.95 -18.88
N ASP A 329 -10.38 -15.29 -17.64
CA ASP A 329 -10.62 -14.34 -16.55
C ASP A 329 -9.32 -13.86 -15.88
N VAL A 330 -8.23 -14.64 -15.98
CA VAL A 330 -6.94 -14.23 -15.41
C VAL A 330 -6.30 -13.13 -16.25
N SER A 331 -5.99 -12.01 -15.59
CA SER A 331 -5.30 -10.88 -16.21
C SER A 331 -3.78 -11.13 -16.30
N LEU A 332 -3.13 -10.51 -17.29
CA LEU A 332 -1.66 -10.50 -17.37
C LEU A 332 -1.03 -9.82 -16.13
N ALA A 333 -1.72 -8.83 -15.55
CA ALA A 333 -1.23 -8.13 -14.36
C ALA A 333 -1.11 -9.05 -13.15
N ASP A 334 -2.09 -9.93 -12.91
CA ASP A 334 -2.08 -10.87 -11.79
C ASP A 334 -1.00 -11.94 -11.96
N LEU A 335 -0.86 -12.49 -13.17
CA LEU A 335 0.20 -13.44 -13.49
C LEU A 335 1.60 -12.84 -13.26
N ARG A 336 1.81 -11.59 -13.70
CA ARG A 336 3.06 -10.87 -13.43
C ARG A 336 3.24 -10.58 -11.95
N HIS A 337 2.18 -10.25 -11.21
CA HIS A 337 2.30 -9.98 -9.79
C HIS A 337 2.67 -11.22 -8.98
N TRP A 338 2.00 -12.35 -9.20
CA TRP A 338 2.37 -13.62 -8.58
C TRP A 338 3.84 -13.97 -8.82
N GLU A 339 4.29 -13.80 -10.07
CA GLU A 339 5.65 -14.13 -10.47
C GLU A 339 6.70 -13.19 -9.84
N ARG A 340 6.41 -11.89 -9.78
CA ARG A 340 7.37 -10.85 -9.40
C ARG A 340 7.28 -10.40 -7.95
N ALA A 341 6.22 -10.70 -7.20
CA ALA A 341 6.10 -10.28 -5.79
C ALA A 341 7.33 -10.66 -4.93
N PRO A 342 7.98 -11.84 -5.12
CA PRO A 342 9.21 -12.15 -4.41
C PRO A 342 10.42 -11.26 -4.74
N THR A 343 10.40 -10.56 -5.87
CA THR A 343 11.45 -9.57 -6.22
C THR A 343 11.33 -8.27 -5.45
N ASN A 344 10.23 -8.02 -4.72
CA ASN A 344 9.97 -6.71 -4.13
C ASN A 344 11.10 -6.20 -3.22
N PRO A 345 11.60 -6.99 -2.24
CA PRO A 345 12.73 -6.55 -1.41
C PRO A 345 14.01 -6.28 -2.22
N ALA A 346 14.31 -7.12 -3.22
CA ALA A 346 15.48 -6.96 -4.08
C ALA A 346 15.39 -5.71 -4.97
N ALA A 347 14.20 -5.41 -5.50
CA ALA A 347 13.95 -4.22 -6.30
C ALA A 347 14.10 -2.94 -5.45
N LEU A 348 13.63 -2.96 -4.20
CA LEU A 348 13.78 -1.87 -3.25
C LEU A 348 15.24 -1.66 -2.84
N GLU A 349 15.99 -2.75 -2.58
CA GLU A 349 17.43 -2.69 -2.32
C GLU A 349 18.18 -2.05 -3.50
N LYS A 350 17.93 -2.53 -4.73
CA LYS A 350 18.56 -2.00 -5.95
C LYS A 350 18.22 -0.53 -6.19
N ALA A 351 17.01 -0.09 -5.82
CA ALA A 351 16.61 1.31 -5.88
C ALA A 351 17.21 2.16 -4.73
N GLY A 352 17.88 1.54 -3.75
CA GLY A 352 18.42 2.19 -2.57
C GLY A 352 17.37 2.65 -1.57
N VAL A 353 16.19 2.02 -1.55
CA VAL A 353 15.13 2.29 -0.58
C VAL A 353 15.51 1.63 0.75
N ASN A 354 15.35 2.37 1.85
CA ASN A 354 15.58 1.82 3.17
C ASN A 354 14.30 1.13 3.68
N PHE A 355 14.43 -0.10 4.15
CA PHE A 355 13.29 -0.89 4.60
C PHE A 355 13.63 -1.86 5.72
N ALA A 356 12.62 -2.17 6.53
CA ALA A 356 12.58 -3.28 7.48
C ALA A 356 11.67 -4.40 6.95
N LEU A 357 11.90 -5.65 7.36
CA LEU A 357 11.01 -6.77 7.05
C LEU A 357 10.04 -7.04 8.21
N THR A 358 8.81 -7.46 7.91
CA THR A 358 7.77 -7.73 8.92
C THR A 358 7.05 -9.05 8.66
N THR A 359 6.50 -9.63 9.73
CA THR A 359 5.60 -10.80 9.66
C THR A 359 4.16 -10.43 9.29
N HIS A 360 3.85 -9.14 9.18
CA HIS A 360 2.52 -8.66 8.79
C HIS A 360 2.03 -9.30 7.49
N LYS A 361 0.71 -9.47 7.36
CA LYS A 361 0.00 -10.15 6.26
C LYS A 361 0.28 -11.65 6.07
N LEU A 362 1.22 -12.27 6.78
CA LEU A 362 1.38 -13.71 6.72
C LEU A 362 0.15 -14.42 7.28
N ASP A 363 -0.41 -15.35 6.49
CA ASP A 363 -1.45 -16.28 6.95
C ASP A 363 -0.92 -17.25 8.01
N ASP A 364 0.36 -17.65 7.87
CA ASP A 364 1.12 -18.43 8.83
C ASP A 364 2.52 -17.82 9.02
N LYS A 365 2.86 -17.47 10.25
CA LYS A 365 4.18 -16.92 10.61
C LYS A 365 5.33 -17.88 10.29
N ALA A 366 5.09 -19.19 10.25
CA ALA A 366 6.12 -20.17 9.88
C ALA A 366 6.61 -20.02 8.43
N LYS A 367 5.85 -19.35 7.56
CA LYS A 367 6.26 -19.05 6.17
C LYS A 367 7.27 -17.91 6.06
N PHE A 368 7.57 -17.21 7.16
CA PHE A 368 8.48 -16.06 7.16
C PHE A 368 9.88 -16.39 6.59
N TRP A 369 10.59 -17.35 7.17
CA TRP A 369 11.93 -17.74 6.71
C TRP A 369 11.97 -18.33 5.30
N PRO A 370 11.05 -19.24 4.90
CA PRO A 370 10.91 -19.64 3.51
C PRO A 370 10.79 -18.44 2.56
N ASN A 371 9.99 -17.43 2.92
CA ASN A 371 9.75 -16.27 2.06
C ASN A 371 10.92 -15.29 2.00
N VAL A 372 11.66 -15.10 3.11
CA VAL A 372 12.91 -14.33 3.12
C VAL A 372 13.95 -14.99 2.21
N ARG A 373 14.08 -16.32 2.26
CA ARG A 373 14.99 -17.07 1.36
C ARG A 373 14.54 -16.99 -0.09
N THR A 374 13.24 -17.00 -0.35
CA THR A 374 12.71 -16.74 -1.68
C THR A 374 13.10 -15.33 -2.16
N ALA A 375 12.96 -14.29 -1.34
CA ALA A 375 13.43 -12.95 -1.72
C ALA A 375 14.93 -12.92 -2.07
N ILE A 376 15.75 -13.67 -1.31
CA ILE A 376 17.20 -13.80 -1.57
C ILE A 376 17.45 -14.54 -2.90
N LYS A 377 16.73 -15.63 -3.18
CA LYS A 377 16.77 -16.33 -4.48
C LYS A 377 16.44 -15.37 -5.63
N TYR A 378 15.55 -14.40 -5.39
CA TYR A 378 15.14 -13.37 -6.33
C TYR A 378 16.00 -12.08 -6.28
N GLY A 379 17.12 -12.09 -5.57
CA GLY A 379 18.18 -11.07 -5.66
C GLY A 379 18.36 -10.17 -4.44
N LEU A 380 17.65 -10.38 -3.33
CA LEU A 380 17.89 -9.66 -2.07
C LEU A 380 19.23 -10.11 -1.48
N SER A 381 20.11 -9.19 -1.09
CA SER A 381 21.36 -9.56 -0.42
C SER A 381 21.12 -10.02 1.02
N THR A 382 21.93 -10.97 1.50
CA THR A 382 21.86 -11.45 2.89
C THR A 382 22.22 -10.35 3.90
N GLU A 383 23.13 -9.45 3.52
CA GLU A 383 23.49 -8.26 4.31
C GLU A 383 22.29 -7.33 4.48
N LYS A 384 21.59 -7.00 3.39
CA LYS A 384 20.41 -6.14 3.47
C LYS A 384 19.25 -6.82 4.20
N ALA A 385 19.06 -8.12 4.01
CA ALA A 385 18.08 -8.90 4.75
C ALA A 385 18.34 -8.85 6.26
N LEU A 386 19.59 -9.04 6.70
CA LEU A 386 19.95 -8.93 8.11
C LEU A 386 19.74 -7.51 8.64
N ALA A 387 20.15 -6.48 7.88
CA ALA A 387 19.94 -5.08 8.24
C ALA A 387 18.45 -4.75 8.42
N ALA A 388 17.60 -5.26 7.53
CA ALA A 388 16.15 -5.05 7.54
C ALA A 388 15.44 -5.76 8.72
N LEU A 389 16.09 -6.75 9.36
CA LEU A 389 15.59 -7.41 10.57
C LEU A 389 16.13 -6.80 11.87
N THR A 390 17.24 -6.06 11.80
CA THR A 390 18.04 -5.67 12.99
C THR A 390 18.30 -4.17 13.07
N THR A 391 19.34 -3.67 12.39
CA THR A 391 19.81 -2.29 12.54
C THR A 391 18.83 -1.26 11.99
N VAL A 392 18.21 -1.52 10.84
CA VAL A 392 17.22 -0.61 10.24
C VAL A 392 16.01 -0.41 11.16
N PRO A 393 15.32 -1.47 11.62
CA PRO A 393 14.20 -1.26 12.52
C PRO A 393 14.60 -0.65 13.88
N ALA A 394 15.79 -0.95 14.40
CA ALA A 394 16.31 -0.31 15.61
C ALA A 394 16.50 1.21 15.46
N GLU A 395 16.96 1.67 14.29
CA GLU A 395 17.05 3.10 13.96
C GLU A 395 15.67 3.76 13.87
N LEU A 396 14.70 3.10 13.24
CA LEU A 396 13.36 3.65 13.01
C LEU A 396 12.57 3.88 14.30
N ILE A 397 12.74 3.01 15.30
CA ILE A 397 12.11 3.17 16.63
C ILE A 397 12.94 4.03 17.60
N GLY A 398 14.13 4.49 17.18
CA GLY A 398 15.00 5.34 17.97
C GLY A 398 15.80 4.61 19.06
N MET A 399 16.13 3.32 18.86
CA MET A 399 16.94 2.50 19.78
C MET A 399 18.21 1.87 19.17
N PRO A 400 18.94 2.53 18.23
CA PRO A 400 20.08 1.91 17.52
C PRO A 400 21.30 1.62 18.40
N GLY A 401 21.37 2.19 19.60
CA GLY A 401 22.43 1.93 20.60
C GLY A 401 22.05 0.93 21.68
N GLN A 402 20.86 0.33 21.58
CA GLN A 402 20.36 -0.66 22.54
C GLN A 402 19.96 -1.97 21.85
N LEU A 403 19.46 -1.90 20.61
CA LEU A 403 18.93 -3.04 19.86
C LEU A 403 19.60 -3.17 18.48
N GLY A 404 19.45 -4.33 17.85
CA GLY A 404 19.84 -4.56 16.45
C GLY A 404 21.33 -4.88 16.20
N ARG A 405 22.15 -5.01 17.24
CA ARG A 405 23.55 -5.48 17.14
C ARG A 405 23.93 -6.38 18.31
N ILE A 406 24.92 -7.25 18.10
CA ILE A 406 25.64 -7.94 19.19
C ILE A 406 26.92 -7.14 19.46
N ALA A 407 26.86 -6.20 20.41
CA ALA A 407 27.97 -5.34 20.79
C ALA A 407 27.89 -4.93 22.26
N SER A 408 29.01 -4.52 22.84
CA SER A 408 29.06 -4.05 24.25
C SER A 408 28.08 -2.90 24.47
N GLY A 409 27.28 -2.98 25.54
CA GLY A 409 26.24 -2.01 25.91
C GLY A 409 24.85 -2.31 25.36
N TYR A 410 24.72 -3.19 24.36
CA TYR A 410 23.43 -3.56 23.76
C TYR A 410 22.66 -4.55 24.65
N GLN A 411 21.34 -4.60 24.49
CA GLN A 411 20.52 -5.62 25.13
C GLN A 411 20.89 -7.01 24.59
N ALA A 412 20.85 -8.00 25.47
CA ALA A 412 21.12 -9.40 25.13
C ALA A 412 19.89 -10.06 24.51
N ASP A 413 19.36 -9.44 23.45
CA ASP A 413 18.37 -10.03 22.56
C ASP A 413 19.11 -10.78 21.46
N LEU A 414 19.05 -12.12 21.50
CA LEU A 414 19.85 -13.00 20.66
C LEU A 414 18.97 -14.05 19.97
N VAL A 415 19.25 -14.32 18.70
CA VAL A 415 18.68 -15.45 17.97
C VAL A 415 19.77 -16.49 17.77
N VAL A 416 19.51 -17.73 18.16
CA VAL A 416 20.44 -18.84 17.99
C VAL A 416 19.86 -19.81 16.97
N SER A 417 20.63 -20.09 15.92
CA SER A 417 20.25 -21.01 14.86
C SER A 417 21.27 -22.11 14.64
N LYS A 418 20.79 -23.27 14.24
CA LYS A 418 21.63 -24.33 13.68
C LYS A 418 21.74 -24.10 12.18
N GLY A 419 22.94 -23.84 11.68
CA GLY A 419 23.17 -23.41 10.29
C GLY A 419 22.84 -21.93 10.04
N ASP A 420 23.12 -21.46 8.81
CA ASP A 420 22.93 -20.07 8.40
C ASP A 420 21.46 -19.81 8.03
N LEU A 421 20.80 -18.91 8.75
CA LEU A 421 19.37 -18.60 8.58
C LEU A 421 18.99 -18.21 7.15
N PHE A 422 19.90 -17.57 6.42
CA PHE A 422 19.64 -17.09 5.06
C PHE A 422 19.85 -18.15 3.97
N LYS A 423 20.25 -19.38 4.34
CA LYS A 423 20.44 -20.51 3.42
C LYS A 423 19.51 -21.66 3.77
N ASP A 424 19.80 -22.34 4.88
CA ASP A 424 19.17 -23.61 5.28
C ASP A 424 19.02 -23.74 6.81
N GLY A 425 19.43 -22.73 7.57
CA GLY A 425 19.45 -22.77 9.03
C GLY A 425 18.07 -22.74 9.68
N GLU A 426 18.01 -23.12 10.94
CA GLU A 426 16.78 -23.14 11.73
C GLU A 426 17.01 -22.54 13.12
N ILE A 427 16.07 -21.70 13.57
CA ILE A 427 16.11 -21.12 14.91
C ILE A 427 15.80 -22.21 15.94
N VAL A 428 16.73 -22.39 16.88
CA VAL A 428 16.61 -23.38 17.96
C VAL A 428 16.24 -22.75 19.30
N ALA A 429 16.65 -21.50 19.51
CA ALA A 429 16.34 -20.73 20.72
C ALA A 429 16.47 -19.23 20.47
N THR A 430 15.82 -18.44 21.32
CA THR A 430 15.98 -17.00 21.42
C THR A 430 16.26 -16.59 22.86
N TRP A 431 16.99 -15.50 23.05
CA TRP A 431 17.12 -14.83 24.33
C TRP A 431 16.49 -13.45 24.21
N ASN A 432 15.66 -13.10 25.19
CA ASN A 432 15.14 -11.75 25.34
C ASN A 432 15.79 -11.16 26.59
N ARG A 433 16.65 -10.15 26.43
CA ARG A 433 17.44 -9.56 27.54
C ARG A 433 18.08 -10.63 28.45
N GLY A 434 18.68 -11.66 27.86
CA GLY A 434 19.35 -12.74 28.61
C GLY A 434 18.44 -13.85 29.15
N VAL A 435 17.12 -13.80 28.94
CA VAL A 435 16.20 -14.89 29.33
C VAL A 435 15.94 -15.81 28.14
N GLU A 436 16.22 -17.10 28.29
CA GLU A 436 16.07 -18.11 27.23
C GLU A 436 14.60 -18.48 26.96
N THR A 437 14.26 -18.56 25.68
CA THR A 437 13.11 -19.32 25.17
C THR A 437 13.64 -20.35 24.17
N GLN A 438 13.62 -21.61 24.58
CA GLN A 438 14.11 -22.74 23.79
C GLN A 438 12.96 -23.40 23.01
N PHE A 439 13.18 -23.64 21.71
CA PHE A 439 12.25 -24.38 20.84
C PHE A 439 12.75 -25.78 20.53
N LYS A 440 14.07 -25.92 20.43
CA LYS A 440 14.77 -27.20 20.23
C LYS A 440 15.98 -27.26 21.17
N PRO A 441 16.33 -28.44 21.70
CA PRO A 441 17.48 -28.58 22.58
C PRO A 441 18.78 -28.08 21.91
N LEU A 442 19.56 -27.25 22.61
CA LEU A 442 20.83 -26.69 22.13
C LEU A 442 21.97 -27.72 22.09
N GLN A 443 21.80 -28.88 22.69
CA GLN A 443 22.75 -30.00 22.65
C GLN A 443 21.97 -31.32 22.74
N ASN A 444 21.96 -32.06 21.65
CA ASN A 444 21.51 -33.45 21.62
C ASN A 444 22.68 -34.29 21.12
N ALA A 445 22.88 -35.48 21.69
CA ALA A 445 23.78 -36.45 21.13
C ALA A 445 23.30 -36.79 19.72
N ASP A 446 24.13 -36.49 18.72
CA ASP A 446 23.99 -37.15 17.43
C ASP A 446 24.17 -38.64 17.70
N VAL A 447 23.11 -39.43 17.53
CA VAL A 447 23.11 -40.89 17.72
C VAL A 447 23.07 -41.61 16.37
N ALA A 448 22.91 -40.89 15.26
CA ALA A 448 22.68 -41.51 13.96
C ALA A 448 23.94 -42.23 13.45
N GLY A 449 23.75 -43.44 12.93
CA GLY A 449 24.82 -44.27 12.40
C GLY A 449 24.60 -45.75 12.68
N ASP A 450 25.53 -46.53 12.15
CA ASP A 450 25.57 -47.98 12.33
C ASP A 450 26.47 -48.36 13.50
N TYR A 451 25.99 -49.30 14.34
CA TYR A 451 26.67 -49.81 15.51
C TYR A 451 26.70 -51.34 15.46
N ALA A 452 27.88 -51.94 15.55
CA ALA A 452 27.99 -53.40 15.63
C ALA A 452 27.52 -53.92 16.99
N LEU A 453 26.61 -54.89 16.97
CA LEU A 453 25.94 -55.45 18.14
C LEU A 453 26.06 -56.99 18.13
N ASN A 454 26.47 -57.60 19.24
CA ASN A 454 26.55 -59.05 19.37
C ASN A 454 25.65 -59.55 20.50
N ILE A 455 24.69 -60.41 20.18
CA ILE A 455 23.71 -60.98 21.12
C ILE A 455 23.62 -62.49 20.88
N GLY A 456 23.77 -63.31 21.92
CA GLY A 456 23.64 -64.77 21.82
C GLY A 456 24.59 -65.44 20.81
N GLY A 457 25.76 -64.84 20.54
CA GLY A 457 26.72 -65.34 19.55
C GLY A 457 26.44 -64.96 18.09
N LYS A 458 25.36 -64.21 17.80
CA LYS A 458 25.03 -63.66 16.47
C LYS A 458 25.55 -62.24 16.30
N ALA A 459 26.16 -61.97 15.15
CA ALA A 459 26.59 -60.63 14.75
C ALA A 459 25.44 -59.85 14.07
N LEU A 460 25.09 -58.71 14.65
CA LEU A 460 24.00 -57.82 14.27
C LEU A 460 24.52 -56.39 14.08
N THR A 461 23.74 -55.57 13.40
CA THR A 461 23.96 -54.14 13.23
C THR A 461 22.74 -53.37 13.73
N LEU A 462 22.95 -52.47 14.68
CA LEU A 462 21.99 -51.48 15.12
C LEU A 462 22.13 -50.26 14.19
N ASN A 463 21.10 -49.99 13.41
CA ASN A 463 21.00 -48.81 12.56
C ASN A 463 20.12 -47.77 13.27
N LEU A 464 20.69 -46.61 13.60
CA LEU A 464 19.94 -45.45 14.07
C LEU A 464 19.93 -44.40 12.97
N SER A 465 18.74 -43.94 12.57
CA SER A 465 18.55 -42.98 11.48
C SER A 465 17.47 -41.94 11.83
N GLY A 466 17.48 -40.80 11.13
CA GLY A 466 16.52 -39.72 11.36
C GLY A 466 17.14 -38.48 11.99
N ALA A 467 16.40 -37.37 11.91
CA ALA A 467 16.80 -36.06 12.42
C ALA A 467 16.36 -35.87 13.88
N LEU A 468 16.99 -34.90 14.55
CA LEU A 468 16.78 -34.55 15.95
C LEU A 468 15.28 -34.45 16.34
N GLY A 469 14.84 -35.32 17.25
CA GLY A 469 13.47 -35.39 17.76
C GLY A 469 12.60 -36.50 17.16
N LYS A 470 13.02 -37.12 16.05
CA LYS A 470 12.42 -38.34 15.47
C LYS A 470 13.55 -39.29 15.04
N VAL A 471 14.21 -39.89 16.02
CA VAL A 471 15.16 -40.98 15.75
C VAL A 471 14.33 -42.24 15.55
N GLU A 472 14.55 -42.93 14.44
CA GLU A 472 14.05 -44.26 14.18
C GLU A 472 15.23 -45.21 14.19
N GLY A 473 15.01 -46.43 14.66
CA GLY A 473 16.07 -47.42 14.68
C GLY A 473 15.57 -48.80 14.33
N LYS A 474 16.51 -49.62 13.86
CA LYS A 474 16.28 -51.04 13.64
C LYS A 474 17.55 -51.83 13.88
N VAL A 475 17.38 -53.11 14.20
CA VAL A 475 18.45 -54.08 14.28
C VAL A 475 18.32 -55.03 13.09
N VAL A 476 19.43 -55.28 12.41
CA VAL A 476 19.52 -56.16 11.24
C VAL A 476 20.69 -57.14 11.38
N PRO A 477 20.70 -58.28 10.69
CA PRO A 477 21.88 -59.15 10.62
C PRO A 477 23.10 -58.43 10.02
N ALA A 478 24.31 -58.70 10.55
CA ALA A 478 25.54 -58.04 10.08
C ALA A 478 26.00 -58.46 8.67
N ALA A 479 25.49 -59.58 8.14
CA ALA A 479 25.71 -60.05 6.78
C ALA A 479 24.37 -60.35 6.10
N LYS A 480 24.15 -59.80 4.90
CA LYS A 480 22.94 -60.06 4.11
C LYS A 480 22.98 -61.48 3.53
N SER A 481 21.90 -62.23 3.70
CA SER A 481 21.74 -63.53 3.06
C SER A 481 21.55 -63.39 1.54
N ALA A 482 21.88 -64.44 0.77
CA ALA A 482 21.56 -64.52 -0.65
C ALA A 482 20.04 -64.68 -0.92
N ASP A 483 19.26 -64.95 0.13
CA ASP A 483 17.81 -65.12 0.11
C ASP A 483 17.12 -63.90 0.74
N LYS A 484 16.33 -63.15 -0.04
CA LYS A 484 15.74 -61.86 0.37
C LYS A 484 14.65 -62.00 1.43
N ASP A 485 14.08 -63.19 1.61
CA ASP A 485 13.06 -63.47 2.64
C ASP A 485 13.65 -63.90 4.00
N ALA A 486 14.98 -64.09 4.08
CA ALA A 486 15.67 -64.51 5.31
C ALA A 486 16.25 -63.34 6.15
N ASP A 487 16.31 -62.12 5.62
CA ASP A 487 16.83 -60.95 6.34
C ASP A 487 15.70 -60.22 7.08
N LYS A 488 15.13 -60.87 8.11
CA LYS A 488 14.13 -60.23 8.98
C LYS A 488 14.79 -59.12 9.83
N GLU A 489 14.14 -57.95 9.85
CA GLU A 489 14.58 -56.78 10.62
C GLU A 489 13.71 -56.59 11.87
N ALA A 490 14.32 -56.23 13.00
CA ALA A 490 13.60 -55.85 14.20
C ALA A 490 13.59 -54.33 14.33
N LYS A 491 12.40 -53.72 14.26
CA LYS A 491 12.25 -52.29 14.55
C LYS A 491 12.46 -52.04 16.04
N LEU A 492 13.07 -50.90 16.37
CA LEU A 492 13.16 -50.46 17.76
C LEU A 492 11.82 -49.91 18.22
N GLU A 493 11.37 -50.38 19.38
CA GLU A 493 10.19 -49.94 20.10
C GLU A 493 10.59 -49.08 21.30
N ASN A 494 9.75 -48.13 21.70
CA ASN A 494 10.02 -47.23 22.84
C ASN A 494 11.39 -46.51 22.76
N LEU A 495 11.86 -46.22 21.54
CA LEU A 495 13.11 -45.51 21.32
C LEU A 495 12.99 -44.07 21.83
N SER A 496 13.80 -43.72 22.81
CA SER A 496 13.90 -42.39 23.41
C SER A 496 15.35 -41.92 23.45
N VAL A 497 15.56 -40.67 23.05
CA VAL A 497 16.87 -40.00 23.11
C VAL A 497 16.68 -38.66 23.79
N ASP A 498 17.17 -38.53 25.03
CA ASP A 498 17.15 -37.28 25.80
C ASP A 498 18.57 -36.90 26.19
N LYS A 499 19.03 -35.72 25.72
CA LYS A 499 20.41 -35.23 25.84
C LYS A 499 21.44 -36.24 25.31
N GLN A 500 22.01 -37.07 26.19
CA GLN A 500 22.97 -38.14 25.87
C GLN A 500 22.43 -39.53 26.19
N GLN A 501 21.26 -39.64 26.84
CA GLN A 501 20.68 -40.93 27.21
C GLN A 501 19.89 -41.52 26.06
N VAL A 502 20.12 -42.80 25.77
CA VAL A 502 19.47 -43.57 24.71
C VAL A 502 18.82 -44.79 25.33
N GLN A 503 17.53 -44.99 25.06
CA GLN A 503 16.77 -46.14 25.52
C GLN A 503 15.94 -46.70 24.37
N PHE A 504 15.84 -48.02 24.25
CA PHE A 504 14.98 -48.69 23.26
C PHE A 504 14.77 -50.16 23.59
N GLY A 505 13.71 -50.75 23.06
CA GLY A 505 13.48 -52.19 23.04
C GLY A 505 13.43 -52.76 21.63
N PHE A 506 13.68 -54.05 21.45
CA PHE A 506 13.45 -54.73 20.17
C PHE A 506 13.20 -56.23 20.36
N SER A 507 12.42 -56.80 19.43
CA SER A 507 12.07 -58.22 19.39
C SER A 507 13.27 -59.07 18.95
N LEU A 508 13.62 -60.08 19.76
CA LEU A 508 14.66 -61.06 19.39
C LEU A 508 14.13 -62.14 18.44
N LYS A 509 12.81 -62.34 18.42
CA LYS A 509 12.12 -63.32 17.59
C LYS A 509 12.29 -63.01 16.10
N ASP A 510 12.24 -61.73 15.76
CA ASP A 510 12.40 -61.27 14.38
C ASP A 510 13.85 -61.41 13.88
N LEU A 511 14.82 -61.59 14.78
CA LEU A 511 16.24 -61.75 14.44
C LEU A 511 16.73 -63.21 14.59
N GLU A 512 15.80 -64.14 14.86
CA GLU A 512 16.09 -65.53 15.20
C GLU A 512 17.11 -65.67 16.34
N ALA A 513 17.18 -64.68 17.24
CA ALA A 513 18.19 -64.57 18.30
C ALA A 513 17.64 -65.00 19.68
N GLY A 514 16.41 -65.54 19.72
CA GLY A 514 15.69 -65.95 20.92
C GLY A 514 14.19 -65.61 20.83
N ASP A 515 13.43 -65.91 21.87
CA ASP A 515 12.01 -65.50 21.99
C ASP A 515 11.89 -64.47 23.13
N GLY A 516 11.20 -63.34 22.88
CA GLY A 516 11.08 -62.21 23.83
C GLY A 516 11.69 -60.89 23.35
N VAL A 517 11.66 -59.86 24.21
CA VAL A 517 12.13 -58.49 23.91
C VAL A 517 13.39 -58.16 24.70
N ALA A 518 14.41 -57.64 24.03
CA ALA A 518 15.60 -57.09 24.68
C ALA A 518 15.42 -55.58 24.91
N LEU A 519 15.87 -55.08 26.07
CA LEU A 519 15.77 -53.67 26.45
C LEU A 519 17.16 -53.08 26.64
N PHE A 520 17.45 -51.96 25.98
CA PHE A 520 18.70 -51.24 26.09
C PHE A 520 18.50 -49.90 26.80
N SER A 521 19.43 -49.56 27.69
CA SER A 521 19.54 -48.23 28.29
C SER A 521 21.01 -47.85 28.41
N GLY A 522 21.39 -46.70 27.86
CA GLY A 522 22.77 -46.26 27.81
C GLY A 522 22.95 -44.76 27.57
N VAL A 523 24.20 -44.35 27.44
CA VAL A 523 24.61 -42.98 27.14
C VAL A 523 25.56 -42.94 25.95
N MET A 524 25.44 -41.88 25.14
CA MET A 524 26.39 -41.55 24.09
C MET A 524 27.55 -40.74 24.66
N ALA A 525 28.77 -41.25 24.46
CA ALA A 525 30.01 -40.56 24.79
C ALA A 525 30.92 -40.51 23.55
N GLY A 526 30.88 -39.39 22.82
CA GLY A 526 31.59 -39.26 21.54
C GLY A 526 31.03 -40.21 20.49
N ASN A 527 31.88 -41.12 19.97
CA ASN A 527 31.49 -42.14 19.00
C ASN A 527 31.07 -43.48 19.62
N LEU A 528 30.97 -43.56 20.95
CA LEU A 528 30.63 -44.77 21.70
C LEU A 528 29.23 -44.67 22.29
N LEU A 529 28.39 -45.68 22.04
CA LEU A 529 27.14 -45.92 22.75
C LEU A 529 27.40 -46.94 23.86
N GLN A 530 27.41 -46.49 25.11
CA GLN A 530 27.73 -47.31 26.27
C GLN A 530 26.47 -47.53 27.12
N GLY A 531 26.14 -48.77 27.44
CA GLY A 531 24.92 -49.04 28.20
C GLY A 531 24.76 -50.49 28.59
N THR A 532 23.58 -50.80 29.11
CA THR A 532 23.19 -52.14 29.52
C THR A 532 22.06 -52.64 28.63
N LEU A 533 22.23 -53.83 28.08
CA LEU A 533 21.19 -54.61 27.42
C LEU A 533 20.66 -55.66 28.39
N GLN A 534 19.37 -55.62 28.68
CA GLN A 534 18.68 -56.64 29.45
C GLN A 534 18.00 -57.63 28.48
N LEU A 535 18.26 -58.92 28.66
CA LEU A 535 17.65 -60.01 27.89
C LEU A 535 16.32 -60.48 28.51
N PRO A 536 15.49 -61.24 27.79
CA PRO A 536 14.18 -61.69 28.28
C PRO A 536 14.23 -62.53 29.57
N ASP A 537 15.35 -63.19 29.85
CA ASP A 537 15.58 -63.98 31.07
C ASP A 537 15.99 -63.13 32.29
N GLY A 538 16.07 -61.81 32.12
CA GLY A 538 16.47 -60.86 33.16
C GLY A 538 17.99 -60.68 33.30
N SER A 539 18.80 -61.43 32.54
CA SER A 539 20.25 -61.24 32.53
C SER A 539 20.61 -59.88 31.90
N GLN A 540 21.63 -59.23 32.45
CA GLN A 540 22.12 -57.93 31.97
C GLN A 540 23.51 -58.06 31.36
N GLN A 541 23.68 -57.50 30.18
CA GLN A 541 24.94 -57.45 29.44
C GLN A 541 25.37 -55.99 29.27
N ALA A 542 26.58 -55.65 29.73
CA ALA A 542 27.18 -54.35 29.43
C ALA A 542 27.63 -54.32 27.96
N LEU A 543 27.27 -53.25 27.25
CA LEU A 543 27.61 -53.01 25.86
C LEU A 543 28.39 -51.70 25.70
N THR A 544 29.37 -51.73 24.81
CA THR A 544 30.04 -50.54 24.29
C THR A 544 30.08 -50.68 22.78
N LEU A 545 29.25 -49.90 22.08
CA LEU A 545 29.08 -49.98 20.64
C LEU A 545 29.76 -48.78 19.98
N SER A 546 30.69 -49.03 19.06
CA SER A 546 31.38 -47.98 18.31
C SER A 546 30.64 -47.67 17.01
N ARG A 547 30.42 -46.38 16.71
CA ARG A 547 29.82 -45.95 15.44
C ARG A 547 30.73 -46.27 14.25
N GLN A 548 30.20 -46.92 13.22
CA GLN A 548 30.96 -47.40 12.05
C GLN A 548 30.83 -46.51 10.80
N ALA A 549 29.69 -45.84 10.58
CA ALA A 549 29.52 -44.80 9.55
C ALA A 549 28.22 -43.98 9.78
N ALA A 550 28.22 -42.70 9.38
CA ALA A 550 27.02 -41.86 9.38
C ALA A 550 26.27 -42.02 8.04
N VAL A 551 25.00 -42.41 8.08
CA VAL A 551 24.16 -42.49 6.88
C VAL A 551 23.61 -41.09 6.59
N THR A 552 24.32 -40.30 5.78
CA THR A 552 23.78 -39.06 5.21
C THR A 552 22.86 -39.41 4.05
N LYS A 553 21.53 -39.37 4.28
CA LYS A 553 20.58 -39.21 3.18
C LYS A 553 20.61 -37.75 2.76
N THR A 554 21.32 -37.46 1.69
CA THR A 554 21.17 -36.22 0.92
C THR A 554 19.90 -36.33 0.09
N ASP A 555 18.83 -35.69 0.55
CA ASP A 555 17.68 -35.41 -0.31
C ASP A 555 18.12 -34.38 -1.36
N GLU A 556 18.39 -34.86 -2.58
CA GLU A 556 18.61 -34.00 -3.74
C GLU A 556 17.31 -33.26 -4.07
N LYS A 557 17.20 -32.01 -3.61
CA LYS A 557 16.19 -31.07 -4.10
C LYS A 557 16.48 -30.78 -5.58
N LYS A 558 15.59 -31.26 -6.45
CA LYS A 558 15.52 -30.89 -7.87
C LYS A 558 15.62 -29.38 -8.02
N ALA A 559 16.57 -28.93 -8.83
CA ALA A 559 16.72 -27.55 -9.23
C ALA A 559 15.44 -27.08 -9.94
N ASP A 560 14.86 -26.00 -9.43
CA ASP A 560 13.69 -25.35 -9.99
C ASP A 560 14.10 -24.56 -11.23
N ASP A 561 13.93 -25.21 -12.38
CA ASP A 561 14.22 -24.68 -13.71
C ASP A 561 13.05 -23.81 -14.19
N SER A 562 13.07 -22.55 -13.76
CA SER A 562 12.15 -21.53 -14.27
C SER A 562 12.79 -20.15 -14.15
N SER A 563 13.79 -19.89 -14.98
CA SER A 563 14.51 -18.60 -15.12
C SER A 563 13.67 -17.46 -15.73
N LEU A 564 12.43 -17.73 -16.14
CA LEU A 564 11.55 -16.72 -16.73
C LEU A 564 11.08 -15.73 -15.66
N LEU A 565 11.61 -14.51 -15.71
CA LEU A 565 11.12 -13.34 -14.97
C LEU A 565 10.37 -12.43 -15.96
N SER A 566 9.12 -12.07 -15.67
CA SER A 566 8.27 -11.32 -16.61
C SER A 566 8.84 -9.93 -16.91
N GLN A 567 8.49 -9.32 -18.05
CA GLN A 567 8.95 -7.97 -18.34
C GLN A 567 8.20 -6.95 -17.48
N LEU A 568 8.92 -6.07 -16.79
CA LEU A 568 8.31 -4.96 -16.08
C LEU A 568 7.89 -3.88 -17.09
N SER A 569 6.66 -3.38 -16.96
CA SER A 569 6.14 -2.29 -17.78
C SER A 569 5.42 -1.26 -16.92
N LEU A 570 5.21 -0.06 -17.47
CA LEU A 570 4.39 0.99 -16.87
C LEU A 570 3.23 1.35 -17.81
N PRO A 571 1.97 1.15 -17.38
CA PRO A 571 1.56 0.37 -16.21
C PRO A 571 1.98 -1.11 -16.31
N ASN A 572 2.05 -1.82 -15.17
CA ASN A 572 2.46 -3.23 -15.15
C ASN A 572 1.31 -4.19 -15.49
N GLN A 573 0.72 -3.99 -16.66
CA GLN A 573 -0.41 -4.76 -17.19
C GLN A 573 -0.33 -4.84 -18.73
N ALA A 574 -1.34 -5.40 -19.38
CA ALA A 574 -1.46 -5.39 -20.83
C ALA A 574 -1.34 -3.96 -21.41
N TYR A 575 -0.72 -3.84 -22.57
CA TYR A 575 -0.40 -2.56 -23.23
C TYR A 575 0.58 -1.65 -22.46
N GLY A 576 1.16 -2.13 -21.36
CA GLY A 576 2.17 -1.40 -20.61
C GLY A 576 3.45 -1.15 -21.41
N LEU A 577 4.07 -0.01 -21.18
CA LEU A 577 5.29 0.41 -21.89
C LEU A 577 6.54 -0.01 -21.14
N SER A 578 7.51 -0.56 -21.86
CA SER A 578 8.81 -0.93 -21.28
C SER A 578 9.72 0.27 -21.01
N ASN A 579 9.48 1.38 -21.73
CA ASN A 579 10.18 2.65 -21.58
C ASN A 579 9.18 3.80 -21.70
N ALA A 580 9.42 4.89 -20.98
CA ALA A 580 8.58 6.07 -21.08
C ALA A 580 8.66 6.68 -22.51
N PRO A 581 7.52 7.03 -23.13
CA PRO A 581 7.50 7.77 -24.39
C PRO A 581 8.34 9.04 -24.29
N GLN A 582 9.10 9.34 -25.35
CA GLN A 582 9.95 10.52 -25.41
C GLN A 582 9.34 11.55 -26.37
N ARG A 583 9.49 12.83 -26.01
CA ARG A 583 9.12 13.95 -26.89
C ARG A 583 9.95 13.92 -28.16
N GLN A 584 9.31 14.22 -29.29
CA GLN A 584 9.94 14.22 -30.61
C GLN A 584 9.68 15.54 -31.33
N ASN A 585 10.62 15.87 -32.21
CA ASN A 585 10.44 16.92 -33.20
C ASN A 585 9.94 16.25 -34.48
N VAL A 586 8.84 16.74 -35.04
CA VAL A 586 8.08 16.04 -36.09
C VAL A 586 7.74 16.99 -37.22
N HIS A 587 7.84 16.50 -38.44
CA HIS A 587 7.30 17.15 -39.63
C HIS A 587 6.19 16.26 -40.21
N ILE A 588 4.95 16.73 -40.11
CA ILE A 588 3.78 16.07 -40.71
C ILE A 588 3.58 16.67 -42.09
N LYS A 589 3.62 15.86 -43.14
CA LYS A 589 3.60 16.34 -44.53
C LYS A 589 2.30 16.04 -45.23
N ASN A 590 1.84 17.00 -46.03
CA ASN A 590 0.76 16.83 -47.01
C ASN A 590 -0.55 16.29 -46.42
N ALA A 591 -0.89 16.70 -45.20
CA ALA A 591 -2.14 16.32 -44.55
C ALA A 591 -3.30 17.26 -44.95
N THR A 592 -4.53 16.81 -44.70
CA THR A 592 -5.67 17.72 -44.50
C THR A 592 -5.74 18.11 -43.03
N VAL A 593 -5.39 19.36 -42.72
CA VAL A 593 -5.30 19.87 -41.35
C VAL A 593 -6.58 20.60 -40.97
N TRP A 594 -7.24 20.15 -39.90
CA TRP A 594 -8.39 20.80 -39.29
C TRP A 594 -7.91 21.59 -38.09
N THR A 595 -7.84 22.91 -38.24
CA THR A 595 -7.17 23.75 -37.25
C THR A 595 -7.99 23.96 -35.99
N SER A 596 -9.33 23.88 -36.06
CA SER A 596 -10.24 24.33 -35.00
C SER A 596 -9.97 25.78 -34.55
N ASP A 597 -9.44 26.58 -35.47
CA ASP A 597 -9.16 28.01 -35.32
C ASP A 597 -9.64 28.75 -36.57
N LYS A 598 -9.39 30.06 -36.66
CA LYS A 598 -9.80 30.94 -37.77
C LYS A 598 -9.31 30.48 -39.15
N ALA A 599 -8.24 29.69 -39.21
CA ALA A 599 -7.70 29.16 -40.46
C ALA A 599 -8.54 28.03 -41.06
N GLY A 600 -9.47 27.44 -40.30
CA GLY A 600 -10.41 26.42 -40.76
C GLY A 600 -9.72 25.13 -41.22
N LYS A 601 -10.20 24.57 -42.34
CA LYS A 601 -9.65 23.38 -43.01
C LYS A 601 -8.57 23.75 -44.03
N LEU A 602 -7.37 23.18 -43.89
CA LEU A 602 -6.22 23.39 -44.79
C LEU A 602 -5.84 22.10 -45.52
N GLU A 603 -5.87 22.11 -46.85
CA GLU A 603 -5.53 20.93 -47.67
C GLU A 603 -4.06 20.96 -48.13
N ASN A 604 -3.46 19.77 -48.29
CA ASN A 604 -2.07 19.59 -48.71
C ASN A 604 -1.09 20.44 -47.87
N THR A 605 -1.24 20.36 -46.56
CA THR A 605 -0.57 21.23 -45.60
C THR A 605 0.41 20.44 -44.74
N ASP A 606 1.55 21.07 -44.51
CA ASP A 606 2.63 20.60 -43.66
C ASP A 606 2.54 21.28 -42.28
N VAL A 607 2.90 20.53 -41.23
CA VAL A 607 2.94 21.01 -39.85
C VAL A 607 4.27 20.61 -39.20
N ILE A 608 4.98 21.59 -38.66
CA ILE A 608 6.22 21.37 -37.90
C ILE A 608 5.92 21.45 -36.40
N VAL A 609 6.31 20.40 -35.68
CA VAL A 609 6.30 20.34 -34.22
C VAL A 609 7.73 20.37 -33.73
N ARG A 610 8.07 21.36 -32.90
CA ARG A 610 9.39 21.52 -32.28
C ARG A 610 9.23 21.67 -30.78
N ASN A 611 9.94 20.87 -30.00
CA ASN A 611 9.98 20.93 -28.54
C ASN A 611 8.59 20.88 -27.87
N GLY A 612 7.61 20.22 -28.50
CA GLY A 612 6.26 20.06 -27.96
C GLY A 612 5.28 21.17 -28.36
N VAL A 613 5.65 22.07 -29.28
CA VAL A 613 4.77 23.12 -29.80
C VAL A 613 4.71 23.11 -31.33
N PHE A 614 3.58 23.55 -31.89
CA PHE A 614 3.48 23.82 -33.33
C PHE A 614 4.29 25.08 -33.66
N THR A 615 5.23 25.01 -34.61
CA THR A 615 6.08 26.17 -34.96
C THR A 615 5.83 26.72 -36.34
N ASP A 616 5.48 25.88 -37.30
CA ASP A 616 5.30 26.29 -38.69
C ASP A 616 4.13 25.49 -39.29
N ILE A 617 3.16 26.18 -39.89
CA ILE A 617 2.01 25.57 -40.58
C ILE A 617 1.92 26.18 -41.99
N GLY A 618 2.06 25.37 -43.03
CA GLY A 618 2.10 25.89 -44.39
C GLY A 618 2.29 24.82 -45.45
N LYS A 619 2.57 25.22 -46.69
CA LYS A 619 2.80 24.27 -47.79
C LYS A 619 4.29 24.15 -48.11
N ASN A 620 4.74 22.94 -48.45
CA ASN A 620 6.10 22.66 -48.90
C ASN A 620 7.18 23.11 -47.91
N LEU A 621 6.95 22.88 -46.62
CA LEU A 621 7.92 23.19 -45.58
C LEU A 621 9.14 22.27 -45.71
N LYS A 622 10.33 22.78 -45.41
CA LYS A 622 11.55 21.97 -45.42
C LYS A 622 11.65 21.20 -44.10
N THR A 623 11.79 19.88 -44.17
CA THR A 623 12.05 19.04 -42.99
C THR A 623 13.35 19.48 -42.31
N PRO A 624 13.31 20.01 -41.06
CA PRO A 624 14.53 20.37 -40.36
C PRO A 624 15.35 19.12 -40.02
N SER A 625 16.67 19.27 -39.90
CA SER A 625 17.56 18.16 -39.59
C SER A 625 17.19 17.49 -38.26
N GLY A 626 17.15 16.16 -38.24
CA GLY A 626 16.82 15.36 -37.05
C GLY A 626 15.34 15.26 -36.69
N PHE A 627 14.43 15.83 -37.50
CA PHE A 627 13.00 15.69 -37.30
C PHE A 627 12.51 14.36 -37.86
N VAL A 628 11.55 13.76 -37.17
CA VAL A 628 10.82 12.58 -37.66
C VAL A 628 9.85 13.06 -38.73
N GLU A 629 9.99 12.54 -39.94
CA GLU A 629 9.07 12.82 -41.04
C GLU A 629 7.89 11.84 -41.01
N ILE A 630 6.67 12.37 -41.10
CA ILE A 630 5.43 11.60 -41.22
C ILE A 630 4.78 12.02 -42.54
N ASP A 631 4.74 11.10 -43.51
CA ASP A 631 3.92 11.28 -44.70
C ASP A 631 2.45 11.05 -44.33
N ALA A 632 1.67 12.13 -44.33
CA ALA A 632 0.25 12.14 -44.03
C ALA A 632 -0.59 12.38 -45.31
N THR A 633 -0.05 12.04 -46.48
CA THR A 633 -0.78 12.09 -47.75
C THR A 633 -2.07 11.26 -47.67
N GLY A 634 -3.21 11.90 -47.93
CA GLY A 634 -4.53 11.26 -47.84
C GLY A 634 -5.05 11.07 -46.41
N MET A 635 -4.31 11.55 -45.40
CA MET A 635 -4.70 11.50 -43.99
C MET A 635 -5.20 12.87 -43.50
N HIS A 636 -5.88 12.85 -42.35
CA HIS A 636 -6.37 14.08 -41.70
C HIS A 636 -5.66 14.30 -40.37
N VAL A 637 -5.41 15.56 -40.02
CA VAL A 637 -4.83 15.96 -38.73
C VAL A 637 -5.80 16.89 -38.03
N THR A 638 -6.14 16.59 -36.77
CA THR A 638 -6.97 17.46 -35.90
C THR A 638 -6.20 17.81 -34.64
N ALA A 639 -6.61 18.87 -33.94
CA ALA A 639 -6.23 19.01 -32.54
C ALA A 639 -6.68 17.77 -31.75
N GLY A 640 -5.98 17.48 -30.64
CA GLY A 640 -6.36 16.42 -29.71
C GLY A 640 -7.79 16.63 -29.18
N ILE A 641 -8.56 15.54 -29.09
CA ILE A 641 -9.92 15.58 -28.53
C ILE A 641 -9.83 15.86 -27.02
N ILE A 642 -10.70 16.73 -26.53
CA ILE A 642 -10.80 17.12 -25.12
C ILE A 642 -12.19 16.78 -24.60
N ASP A 643 -12.22 15.97 -23.54
CA ASP A 643 -13.44 15.55 -22.86
C ASP A 643 -13.68 16.43 -21.62
N GLU A 644 -14.74 17.24 -21.63
CA GLU A 644 -15.04 18.17 -20.52
C GLU A 644 -15.58 17.45 -19.28
N HIS A 645 -16.09 16.23 -19.41
CA HIS A 645 -16.63 15.49 -18.26
C HIS A 645 -16.37 14.00 -18.40
N SER A 646 -15.57 13.47 -17.48
CA SER A 646 -15.23 12.06 -17.42
C SER A 646 -15.03 11.55 -16.00
N HIS A 647 -15.16 10.24 -15.84
CA HIS A 647 -14.92 9.50 -14.60
C HIS A 647 -13.81 8.43 -14.72
N ILE A 648 -13.09 8.41 -15.85
CA ILE A 648 -11.94 7.52 -16.03
C ILE A 648 -10.79 7.90 -15.09
N ALA A 649 -9.88 6.98 -14.82
CA ALA A 649 -8.66 7.19 -14.06
C ALA A 649 -8.89 7.76 -12.65
N ILE A 650 -10.09 7.62 -12.10
CA ILE A 650 -10.38 7.86 -10.69
C ILE A 650 -10.28 6.50 -10.01
N GLU A 651 -9.32 6.37 -9.10
CA GLU A 651 -9.24 5.19 -8.25
C GLU A 651 -10.27 5.31 -7.14
N SER A 652 -10.89 4.19 -6.81
CA SER A 652 -11.38 4.02 -5.45
C SER A 652 -12.59 4.90 -5.06
N GLY A 653 -13.53 4.99 -6.00
CA GLY A 653 -14.80 5.71 -5.87
C GLY A 653 -14.76 7.10 -6.50
N VAL A 654 -15.84 7.44 -7.21
CA VAL A 654 -16.01 8.75 -7.88
C VAL A 654 -16.74 9.78 -7.03
N ASN A 655 -17.46 9.36 -5.99
CA ASN A 655 -18.18 10.23 -5.08
C ASN A 655 -17.78 9.96 -3.62
N GLU A 656 -17.50 11.01 -2.87
CA GLU A 656 -17.71 11.03 -1.43
C GLU A 656 -19.18 11.38 -1.15
N GLY A 657 -20.08 10.40 -1.23
CA GLY A 657 -21.53 10.62 -1.21
C GLY A 657 -22.15 10.76 0.19
N SER A 658 -21.33 10.70 1.24
CA SER A 658 -21.82 10.64 2.63
C SER A 658 -22.24 11.99 3.23
N ASP A 659 -21.91 13.12 2.59
CA ASP A 659 -22.31 14.48 2.98
C ASP A 659 -22.79 15.26 1.75
N ALA A 660 -23.65 16.26 1.93
CA ALA A 660 -24.20 17.08 0.84
C ALA A 660 -23.21 18.14 0.33
N VAL A 661 -22.23 18.51 1.14
CA VAL A 661 -21.16 19.45 0.78
C VAL A 661 -19.84 18.76 1.07
N THR A 662 -19.08 18.42 0.03
CA THR A 662 -17.78 17.74 0.17
C THR A 662 -16.68 18.47 -0.60
N SER A 663 -16.68 19.81 -0.56
CA SER A 663 -15.74 20.64 -1.33
C SER A 663 -14.27 20.45 -0.94
N GLU A 664 -14.00 19.82 0.21
CA GLU A 664 -12.66 19.48 0.71
C GLU A 664 -12.00 18.28 0.01
N VAL A 665 -12.76 17.43 -0.68
CA VAL A 665 -12.19 16.23 -1.33
C VAL A 665 -11.65 16.56 -2.72
N HIS A 666 -10.57 15.90 -3.13
CA HIS A 666 -9.90 16.19 -4.40
C HIS A 666 -9.81 14.94 -5.29
N ILE A 667 -10.34 15.01 -6.51
CA ILE A 667 -10.10 13.98 -7.53
C ILE A 667 -8.60 13.84 -7.83
N GLY A 668 -7.86 14.95 -7.79
CA GLY A 668 -6.41 14.96 -8.00
C GLY A 668 -5.60 14.15 -6.97
N ASP A 669 -6.19 13.79 -5.82
CA ASP A 669 -5.56 12.93 -4.80
C ASP A 669 -5.72 11.43 -5.14
N VAL A 670 -6.69 11.07 -5.98
CA VAL A 670 -7.08 9.68 -6.27
C VAL A 670 -6.92 9.28 -7.73
N LEU A 671 -5.97 9.89 -8.45
CA LEU A 671 -5.70 9.52 -9.85
C LEU A 671 -5.09 8.12 -9.99
N ASN A 672 -5.65 7.31 -10.89
CA ASN A 672 -5.15 5.99 -11.29
C ASN A 672 -4.48 6.07 -12.68
N PRO A 673 -3.15 6.19 -12.77
CA PRO A 673 -2.42 6.23 -14.04
C PRO A 673 -2.39 4.89 -14.77
N ASP A 674 -2.87 3.83 -14.12
CA ASP A 674 -2.91 2.49 -14.67
C ASP A 674 -4.34 2.14 -15.16
N ASP A 675 -5.28 3.09 -15.23
CA ASP A 675 -6.58 2.83 -15.83
C ASP A 675 -6.46 2.64 -17.35
N ILE A 676 -6.79 1.44 -17.84
CA ILE A 676 -6.79 1.08 -19.25
C ILE A 676 -7.61 2.02 -20.13
N ASN A 677 -8.59 2.72 -19.56
CA ASN A 677 -9.40 3.70 -20.29
C ASN A 677 -8.59 4.92 -20.74
N ILE A 678 -7.44 5.23 -20.12
CA ILE A 678 -6.47 6.21 -20.64
C ILE A 678 -5.94 5.77 -22.01
N TYR A 679 -5.46 4.52 -22.12
CA TYR A 679 -4.95 3.97 -23.38
C TYR A 679 -6.05 3.87 -24.44
N ARG A 680 -7.27 3.49 -24.03
CA ARG A 680 -8.42 3.38 -24.92
C ARG A 680 -8.90 4.75 -25.42
N GLY A 681 -8.88 5.78 -24.58
CA GLY A 681 -9.18 7.17 -24.94
C GLY A 681 -8.17 7.70 -25.95
N LEU A 682 -6.86 7.46 -25.72
CA LEU A 682 -5.81 7.75 -26.70
C LEU A 682 -6.07 7.06 -28.05
N ALA A 683 -6.51 5.80 -28.04
CA ALA A 683 -6.86 5.06 -29.26
C ALA A 683 -8.10 5.62 -29.99
N GLY A 684 -8.89 6.48 -29.33
CA GLY A 684 -9.99 7.26 -29.91
C GLY A 684 -9.62 8.72 -30.24
N GLY A 685 -8.36 9.13 -30.03
CA GLY A 685 -7.90 10.50 -30.29
C GLY A 685 -8.04 11.48 -29.12
N THR A 686 -8.53 11.03 -27.96
CA THR A 686 -8.66 11.87 -26.75
C THR A 686 -7.29 12.09 -26.12
N THR A 687 -6.96 13.36 -25.86
CA THR A 687 -5.67 13.77 -25.27
C THR A 687 -5.84 14.38 -23.88
N THR A 688 -6.99 14.97 -23.59
CA THR A 688 -7.25 15.68 -22.33
C THR A 688 -8.65 15.33 -21.82
N ALA A 689 -8.79 15.18 -20.51
CA ALA A 689 -10.08 14.97 -19.86
C ALA A 689 -10.16 15.74 -18.54
N GLN A 690 -11.32 16.29 -18.20
CA GLN A 690 -11.61 16.76 -16.85
C GLN A 690 -12.29 15.66 -16.05
N LEU A 691 -11.64 15.26 -14.95
CA LEU A 691 -12.15 14.29 -14.01
C LEU A 691 -12.91 15.00 -12.89
N LEU A 692 -14.13 14.55 -12.64
CA LEU A 692 -15.07 15.18 -11.73
C LEU A 692 -15.62 14.17 -10.73
N HIS A 693 -16.08 14.68 -9.59
CA HIS A 693 -17.09 13.98 -8.81
C HIS A 693 -18.30 13.64 -9.71
N GLY A 694 -19.04 12.60 -9.34
CA GLY A 694 -20.33 12.28 -9.93
C GLY A 694 -21.42 13.32 -9.56
N SER A 695 -22.65 12.87 -9.34
CA SER A 695 -23.81 13.72 -9.08
C SER A 695 -24.52 13.43 -7.74
N ALA A 696 -23.77 12.89 -6.77
CA ALA A 696 -24.29 12.53 -5.44
C ALA A 696 -24.62 13.75 -4.54
N ASN A 697 -23.92 14.86 -4.74
CA ASN A 697 -23.88 15.99 -3.78
C ASN A 697 -24.22 17.31 -4.47
N PRO A 698 -25.03 18.19 -3.83
CA PRO A 698 -25.20 19.58 -4.28
C PRO A 698 -23.88 20.30 -4.57
N ILE A 699 -22.93 20.19 -3.63
CA ILE A 699 -21.54 20.63 -3.81
C ILE A 699 -20.65 19.40 -3.64
N GLY A 700 -20.12 18.91 -4.76
CA GLY A 700 -19.21 17.78 -4.80
C GLY A 700 -17.75 18.18 -4.51
N GLY A 701 -16.82 17.34 -4.96
CA GLY A 701 -15.39 17.51 -4.79
C GLY A 701 -14.71 18.34 -5.89
N GLN A 702 -13.47 18.72 -5.60
CA GLN A 702 -12.60 19.43 -6.52
C GLN A 702 -12.22 18.54 -7.71
N ALA A 703 -12.34 19.10 -8.90
CA ALA A 703 -12.07 18.41 -10.17
C ALA A 703 -10.57 18.45 -10.52
N GLN A 704 -10.17 17.57 -11.43
CA GLN A 704 -8.79 17.53 -11.93
C GLN A 704 -8.78 17.34 -13.45
N VAL A 705 -8.26 18.33 -14.18
CA VAL A 705 -7.94 18.16 -15.60
C VAL A 705 -6.65 17.35 -15.74
N ILE A 706 -6.68 16.31 -16.56
CA ILE A 706 -5.54 15.45 -16.87
C ILE A 706 -5.25 15.44 -18.36
N GLN A 707 -3.99 15.20 -18.71
CA GLN A 707 -3.61 14.76 -20.05
C GLN A 707 -3.42 13.25 -20.04
N LEU A 708 -3.95 12.56 -21.05
CA LEU A 708 -3.99 11.09 -21.15
C LEU A 708 -2.62 10.51 -21.49
N ARG A 709 -1.65 10.65 -20.59
CA ARG A 709 -0.26 10.23 -20.77
C ARG A 709 -0.09 8.80 -20.25
N TRP A 710 -0.17 7.81 -21.14
CA TRP A 710 -0.04 6.40 -20.75
C TRP A 710 1.37 6.07 -20.23
N GLY A 711 1.44 5.34 -19.11
CA GLY A 711 2.69 4.87 -18.51
C GLY A 711 3.44 5.87 -17.63
N VAL A 712 2.81 6.97 -17.22
CA VAL A 712 3.42 7.97 -16.31
C VAL A 712 2.99 7.77 -14.84
N SER A 713 3.43 8.65 -13.94
CA SER A 713 2.99 8.67 -12.53
C SER A 713 1.67 9.44 -12.36
N PRO A 714 0.93 9.26 -11.25
CA PRO A 714 -0.33 10.00 -11.02
C PRO A 714 -0.17 11.52 -11.15
N GLU A 715 0.92 12.08 -10.59
CA GLU A 715 1.22 13.51 -10.65
C GLU A 715 1.53 14.00 -12.08
N ALA A 716 2.12 13.15 -12.92
CA ALA A 716 2.47 13.50 -14.30
C ALA A 716 1.26 13.50 -15.26
N LEU A 717 0.11 12.94 -14.84
CA LEU A 717 -1.15 13.06 -15.55
C LEU A 717 -1.76 14.46 -15.42
N LYS A 718 -1.56 15.15 -14.29
CA LYS A 718 -2.21 16.43 -14.00
C LYS A 718 -1.82 17.48 -15.05
N PHE A 719 -2.82 18.10 -15.66
CA PHE A 719 -2.57 19.20 -16.58
C PHE A 719 -2.36 20.50 -15.80
N LYS A 720 -1.12 20.78 -15.41
CA LYS A 720 -0.75 21.93 -14.55
C LYS A 720 -1.16 23.30 -15.06
N ALA A 721 -1.47 23.43 -16.35
CA ALA A 721 -1.93 24.69 -16.94
C ALA A 721 -3.42 24.95 -16.70
N ALA A 722 -4.20 23.91 -16.40
CA ALA A 722 -5.62 24.06 -16.10
C ALA A 722 -5.79 24.71 -14.72
N PRO A 723 -6.65 25.73 -14.59
CA PRO A 723 -6.99 26.27 -13.29
C PRO A 723 -7.80 25.27 -12.47
N ALA A 724 -7.89 25.52 -11.17
CA ALA A 724 -8.68 24.69 -10.26
C ALA A 724 -10.18 24.78 -10.59
N SER A 725 -10.88 23.65 -10.52
CA SER A 725 -12.32 23.58 -10.70
C SER A 725 -12.99 22.66 -9.68
N ILE A 726 -14.32 22.67 -9.64
CA ILE A 726 -15.14 21.92 -8.68
C ILE A 726 -16.46 21.48 -9.31
N LYS A 727 -16.94 20.29 -8.92
CA LYS A 727 -18.22 19.75 -9.37
C LYS A 727 -19.35 20.20 -8.45
N PHE A 728 -20.43 20.71 -9.03
CA PHE A 728 -21.74 20.86 -8.41
C PHE A 728 -22.72 19.89 -9.10
N ALA A 729 -23.84 19.59 -8.45
CA ALA A 729 -24.92 18.83 -9.08
C ALA A 729 -26.30 19.30 -8.63
N LEU A 730 -27.25 19.25 -9.55
CA LEU A 730 -28.67 19.56 -9.36
C LEU A 730 -29.50 18.31 -9.69
N GLY A 731 -30.83 18.40 -9.64
CA GLY A 731 -31.70 17.35 -10.15
C GLY A 731 -32.09 16.27 -9.13
N GLU A 732 -32.55 15.15 -9.67
CA GLU A 732 -33.08 14.03 -8.91
C GLU A 732 -32.02 13.33 -8.06
N ASN A 733 -30.76 13.30 -8.49
CA ASN A 733 -29.70 12.53 -7.84
C ASN A 733 -29.30 13.10 -6.47
N VAL A 734 -29.19 14.42 -6.35
CA VAL A 734 -28.63 15.10 -5.16
C VAL A 734 -29.60 15.20 -3.99
N LYS A 735 -30.91 15.13 -4.25
CA LYS A 735 -31.94 15.24 -3.22
C LYS A 735 -32.19 13.92 -2.46
N GLN A 736 -31.51 12.81 -2.78
CA GLN A 736 -31.59 11.49 -2.12
C GLN A 736 -32.97 10.84 -1.91
N SER A 737 -34.08 11.50 -2.22
CA SER A 737 -35.43 10.99 -1.98
C SER A 737 -35.75 9.71 -2.78
N ASN A 738 -34.89 9.34 -3.72
CA ASN A 738 -34.95 8.13 -4.54
C ASN A 738 -33.89 7.07 -4.15
N TRP A 739 -33.18 7.22 -3.04
CA TRP A 739 -32.12 6.29 -2.61
C TRP A 739 -32.63 5.14 -1.72
N GLY A 740 -33.94 5.12 -1.44
CA GLY A 740 -34.61 4.09 -0.64
C GLY A 740 -34.92 4.53 0.79
N ASP A 741 -35.69 3.71 1.50
CA ASP A 741 -36.30 4.07 2.80
C ASP A 741 -35.29 4.36 3.91
N ASN A 742 -34.07 3.82 3.81
CA ASN A 742 -32.99 4.03 4.77
C ASN A 742 -32.27 5.38 4.61
N TYR A 743 -32.43 6.08 3.49
CA TYR A 743 -31.69 7.31 3.15
C TYR A 743 -32.54 8.59 3.28
N THR A 744 -33.29 8.68 4.38
CA THR A 744 -34.25 9.76 4.64
C THR A 744 -33.75 10.83 5.61
N SER A 745 -32.58 10.63 6.22
CA SER A 745 -32.05 11.49 7.30
C SER A 745 -31.07 12.58 6.84
N ARG A 746 -30.41 12.43 5.68
CA ARG A 746 -29.58 13.50 5.11
C ARG A 746 -30.46 14.60 4.52
N TYR A 747 -30.15 15.85 4.83
CA TYR A 747 -30.65 17.01 4.09
C TYR A 747 -29.72 17.30 2.91
N PRO A 748 -30.22 17.60 1.69
CA PRO A 748 -31.62 17.87 1.32
C PRO A 748 -32.39 16.66 0.78
N GLN A 749 -33.73 16.66 0.97
CA GLN A 749 -34.69 15.68 0.42
C GLN A 749 -35.56 16.22 -0.73
N SER A 750 -35.29 17.46 -1.20
CA SER A 750 -36.07 18.16 -2.23
C SER A 750 -35.22 19.14 -3.02
N ARG A 751 -35.69 19.59 -4.20
CA ARG A 751 -35.02 20.61 -5.04
C ARG A 751 -34.82 21.96 -4.34
N VAL A 752 -35.81 22.41 -3.56
CA VAL A 752 -35.67 23.64 -2.74
C VAL A 752 -34.61 23.45 -1.65
N GLY A 753 -34.50 22.23 -1.12
CA GLY A 753 -33.44 21.90 -0.18
C GLY A 753 -32.05 22.03 -0.80
N VAL A 754 -31.87 21.63 -2.06
CA VAL A 754 -30.61 21.77 -2.81
C VAL A 754 -30.19 23.24 -2.90
N GLU A 755 -31.09 24.13 -3.32
CA GLU A 755 -30.83 25.58 -3.34
C GLU A 755 -30.40 26.08 -1.96
N THR A 756 -31.14 25.68 -0.93
CA THR A 756 -30.89 26.11 0.46
C THR A 756 -29.52 25.64 0.95
N THR A 757 -29.13 24.40 0.66
CA THR A 757 -27.82 23.85 1.02
C THR A 757 -26.69 24.64 0.36
N ILE A 758 -26.80 24.96 -0.93
CA ILE A 758 -25.77 25.73 -1.64
C ILE A 758 -25.69 27.15 -1.04
N ARG A 759 -26.84 27.80 -0.82
CA ARG A 759 -26.91 29.15 -0.25
C ARG A 759 -26.27 29.23 1.14
N ASP A 760 -26.61 28.29 2.02
CA ASP A 760 -26.07 28.20 3.38
C ASP A 760 -24.55 27.97 3.38
N ALA A 761 -24.06 27.05 2.54
CA ALA A 761 -22.63 26.78 2.43
C ALA A 761 -21.81 28.01 2.03
N PHE A 762 -22.30 28.81 1.08
CA PHE A 762 -21.63 30.05 0.70
C PHE A 762 -21.78 31.17 1.72
N GLN A 763 -22.88 31.21 2.48
CA GLN A 763 -23.01 32.13 3.61
C GLN A 763 -21.96 31.81 4.68
N ALA A 764 -21.79 30.53 5.05
CA ALA A 764 -20.74 30.07 5.94
C ALA A 764 -19.33 30.39 5.40
N ALA A 765 -19.11 30.28 4.08
CA ALA A 765 -17.84 30.66 3.46
C ALA A 765 -17.54 32.17 3.58
N LYS A 766 -18.55 33.04 3.43
CA LYS A 766 -18.40 34.49 3.64
C LYS A 766 -18.05 34.81 5.09
N GLU A 767 -18.69 34.15 6.04
CA GLU A 767 -18.42 34.29 7.48
C GLU A 767 -17.01 33.81 7.84
N TYR A 768 -16.59 32.66 7.27
CA TYR A 768 -15.24 32.13 7.40
C TYR A 768 -14.19 33.11 6.88
N LYS A 769 -14.40 33.66 5.68
CA LYS A 769 -13.52 34.68 5.09
C LYS A 769 -13.43 35.93 5.97
N ALA A 770 -14.56 36.41 6.49
CA ALA A 770 -14.60 37.56 7.38
C ALA A 770 -13.89 37.30 8.73
N ALA A 771 -14.02 36.08 9.28
CA ALA A 771 -13.35 35.70 10.51
C ALA A 771 -11.82 35.69 10.37
N TRP A 772 -11.30 35.19 9.24
CA TRP A 772 -9.87 35.25 8.92
C TRP A 772 -9.39 36.69 8.74
N ALA A 773 -10.10 37.50 7.94
CA ALA A 773 -9.75 38.92 7.76
C ALA A 773 -9.70 39.66 9.10
N ALA A 774 -10.70 39.47 9.97
CA ALA A 774 -10.73 40.08 11.29
C ALA A 774 -9.58 39.63 12.20
N TYR A 775 -9.12 38.37 12.09
CA TYR A 775 -7.97 37.87 12.83
C TYR A 775 -6.63 38.39 12.27
N ASP A 776 -6.52 38.48 10.94
CA ASP A 776 -5.33 38.97 10.25
C ASP A 776 -5.09 40.47 10.47
N ASP A 777 -6.16 41.25 10.68
CA ASP A 777 -6.11 42.68 11.02
C ASP A 777 -5.64 42.95 12.47
N LEU A 778 -5.61 41.92 13.33
CA LEU A 778 -5.10 42.06 14.70
C LEU A 778 -3.59 42.26 14.72
N SER A 779 -3.08 43.03 15.68
CA SER A 779 -1.63 43.10 15.90
C SER A 779 -1.06 41.75 16.31
N SER A 780 0.24 41.51 16.06
CA SER A 780 0.88 40.23 16.46
C SER A 780 0.78 39.94 17.97
N SER A 781 0.65 40.97 18.82
CA SER A 781 0.42 40.80 20.25
C SER A 781 -1.00 40.33 20.57
N GLU A 782 -1.98 40.76 19.78
CA GLU A 782 -3.38 40.37 19.93
C GLU A 782 -3.64 38.98 19.37
N GLN A 783 -3.06 38.64 18.22
CA GLN A 783 -3.10 37.29 17.65
C GLN A 783 -2.54 36.23 18.62
N LYS A 784 -1.48 36.58 19.37
CA LYS A 784 -0.93 35.68 20.42
C LYS A 784 -1.93 35.37 21.54
N ARG A 785 -2.89 36.26 21.80
CA ARG A 785 -3.89 36.12 22.88
C ARG A 785 -5.26 35.67 22.38
N THR A 786 -5.49 35.76 21.08
CA THR A 786 -6.76 35.44 20.43
C THR A 786 -6.70 34.02 19.86
N VAL A 787 -7.83 33.33 19.89
CA VAL A 787 -7.98 32.02 19.24
C VAL A 787 -8.03 32.25 17.73
N PRO A 788 -7.10 31.70 16.94
CA PRO A 788 -7.20 31.80 15.48
C PRO A 788 -8.45 31.07 14.99
N PRO A 789 -9.10 31.54 13.91
CA PRO A 789 -10.10 30.72 13.21
C PRO A 789 -9.53 29.34 12.87
N ARG A 790 -10.36 28.30 12.98
CA ARG A 790 -9.99 26.94 12.60
C ARG A 790 -9.84 26.86 11.09
N VAL A 791 -8.79 26.22 10.59
CA VAL A 791 -8.68 25.92 9.15
C VAL A 791 -9.77 24.93 8.77
N ASP A 792 -10.59 25.26 7.78
CA ASP A 792 -11.64 24.40 7.27
C ASP A 792 -11.51 24.30 5.75
N TYR A 793 -11.04 23.15 5.25
CA TYR A 793 -10.76 22.99 3.82
C TYR A 793 -12.04 23.04 2.96
N ARG A 794 -13.20 22.69 3.54
CA ARG A 794 -14.49 22.77 2.86
C ARG A 794 -14.84 24.23 2.60
N LEU A 795 -14.83 25.06 3.65
CA LEU A 795 -15.14 26.49 3.55
C LEU A 795 -14.06 27.26 2.79
N GLN A 796 -12.78 26.92 2.96
CA GLN A 796 -11.68 27.50 2.19
C GLN A 796 -11.89 27.29 0.68
N THR A 797 -12.31 26.09 0.26
CA THR A 797 -12.60 25.80 -1.14
C THR A 797 -13.74 26.68 -1.68
N LEU A 798 -14.78 26.92 -0.88
CA LEU A 798 -15.88 27.81 -1.26
C LEU A 798 -15.45 29.28 -1.34
N VAL A 799 -14.54 29.71 -0.46
CA VAL A 799 -13.90 31.03 -0.55
C VAL A 799 -13.10 31.18 -1.84
N GLU A 800 -12.38 30.15 -2.29
CA GLU A 800 -11.67 30.17 -3.57
C GLU A 800 -12.61 30.39 -4.76
N ILE A 801 -13.85 29.89 -4.68
CA ILE A 801 -14.89 30.13 -5.69
C ILE A 801 -15.33 31.61 -5.66
N LEU A 802 -15.62 32.16 -4.46
CA LEU A 802 -15.97 33.58 -4.28
C LEU A 802 -14.84 34.53 -4.75
N ASP A 803 -13.59 34.08 -4.65
CA ASP A 803 -12.40 34.80 -5.10
C ASP A 803 -12.08 34.59 -6.59
N ASN A 804 -12.91 33.86 -7.34
CA ASN A 804 -12.69 33.53 -8.75
C ASN A 804 -11.35 32.81 -9.00
N LYS A 805 -10.89 32.01 -8.03
CA LYS A 805 -9.70 31.15 -8.11
C LYS A 805 -10.06 29.70 -8.45
N ARG A 806 -11.34 29.33 -8.28
CA ARG A 806 -11.87 28.00 -8.54
C ARG A 806 -13.18 28.07 -9.34
N PHE A 807 -13.24 27.30 -10.41
CA PHE A 807 -14.31 27.37 -11.42
C PHE A 807 -15.37 26.27 -11.23
N VAL A 808 -16.64 26.64 -11.29
CA VAL A 808 -17.77 25.73 -11.02
C VAL A 808 -18.26 25.05 -12.29
N HIS A 809 -18.28 23.72 -12.30
CA HIS A 809 -18.86 22.88 -13.34
C HIS A 809 -20.05 22.13 -12.74
N THR A 810 -21.23 22.24 -13.34
CA THR A 810 -22.47 21.79 -12.69
C THR A 810 -23.24 20.77 -13.51
N HIS A 811 -23.42 19.57 -12.96
CA HIS A 811 -24.39 18.61 -13.47
C HIS A 811 -25.80 19.21 -13.39
N SER A 812 -26.52 19.22 -14.51
CA SER A 812 -27.88 19.75 -14.60
C SER A 812 -28.65 19.11 -15.76
N TYR A 813 -29.97 19.05 -15.66
CA TYR A 813 -30.83 18.62 -16.77
C TYR A 813 -31.93 19.62 -17.07
N VAL A 814 -32.76 19.97 -16.08
CA VAL A 814 -33.99 20.75 -16.29
C VAL A 814 -33.78 22.26 -16.20
N ALA A 815 -34.52 23.00 -17.02
CA ALA A 815 -34.45 24.45 -17.18
C ALA A 815 -34.68 25.21 -15.86
N SER A 816 -35.61 24.75 -15.02
CA SER A 816 -35.92 25.41 -13.75
C SER A 816 -34.74 25.43 -12.78
N GLU A 817 -33.94 24.36 -12.74
CA GLU A 817 -32.78 24.25 -11.87
C GLU A 817 -31.57 25.01 -12.43
N ILE A 818 -31.41 25.03 -13.76
CA ILE A 818 -30.41 25.88 -14.42
C ILE A 818 -30.66 27.36 -14.06
N LEU A 819 -31.90 27.83 -14.20
CA LEU A 819 -32.28 29.21 -13.87
C LEU A 819 -32.15 29.49 -12.36
N MET A 820 -32.48 28.53 -11.51
CA MET A 820 -32.30 28.66 -10.06
C MET A 820 -30.83 28.88 -9.71
N LEU A 821 -29.92 28.04 -10.22
CA LEU A 821 -28.52 28.16 -9.88
C LEU A 821 -27.89 29.43 -10.44
N ILE A 822 -28.26 29.87 -11.65
CA ILE A 822 -27.83 31.17 -12.19
C ILE A 822 -28.19 32.30 -11.22
N LYS A 823 -29.46 32.38 -10.81
CA LYS A 823 -29.93 33.40 -9.86
C LYS A 823 -29.20 33.33 -8.52
N LEU A 824 -29.06 32.14 -7.96
CA LEU A 824 -28.34 31.94 -6.70
C LEU A 824 -26.86 32.36 -6.81
N ALA A 825 -26.21 32.04 -7.93
CA ALA A 825 -24.83 32.39 -8.20
C ALA A 825 -24.65 33.92 -8.26
N ASP A 826 -25.53 34.61 -8.99
CA ASP A 826 -25.55 36.07 -9.10
C ASP A 826 -25.81 36.75 -7.75
N GLU A 827 -26.78 36.25 -6.97
CA GLU A 827 -27.09 36.76 -5.61
C GLU A 827 -25.93 36.55 -4.64
N THR A 828 -25.24 35.41 -4.75
CA THR A 828 -24.19 35.01 -3.82
C THR A 828 -22.85 35.64 -4.18
N GLY A 829 -22.63 35.98 -5.46
CA GLY A 829 -21.40 36.56 -5.99
C GLY A 829 -20.39 35.53 -6.50
N PHE A 830 -20.83 34.36 -6.99
CA PHE A 830 -19.98 33.41 -7.70
C PHE A 830 -20.45 33.19 -9.14
N LYS A 831 -19.61 32.57 -9.98
CA LYS A 831 -19.93 32.29 -11.38
C LYS A 831 -19.97 30.79 -11.67
N VAL A 832 -21.09 30.30 -12.20
CA VAL A 832 -21.15 29.02 -12.92
C VAL A 832 -20.35 29.13 -14.22
N THR A 833 -19.31 28.30 -14.38
CA THR A 833 -18.47 28.28 -15.58
C THR A 833 -19.13 27.46 -16.68
N THR A 834 -19.42 26.18 -16.39
CA THR A 834 -20.04 25.26 -17.36
C THR A 834 -21.17 24.49 -16.70
N PHE A 835 -22.28 24.36 -17.42
CA PHE A 835 -23.32 23.39 -17.11
C PHE A 835 -23.07 22.12 -17.92
N THR A 836 -23.10 20.98 -17.24
CA THR A 836 -22.81 19.66 -17.79
C THR A 836 -24.08 18.82 -17.90
N HIS A 837 -24.13 17.98 -18.93
CA HIS A 837 -25.27 17.25 -19.50
C HIS A 837 -26.34 18.17 -20.10
N ILE A 838 -26.88 19.08 -19.29
CA ILE A 838 -27.70 20.25 -19.66
C ILE A 838 -28.72 19.99 -20.78
N LEU A 839 -29.49 18.91 -20.64
CA LEU A 839 -30.36 18.42 -21.71
C LEU A 839 -31.54 19.36 -22.04
N GLU A 840 -31.94 20.25 -21.14
CA GLU A 840 -32.88 21.34 -21.41
C GLU A 840 -32.20 22.71 -21.61
N GLY A 841 -30.89 22.76 -21.83
CA GLY A 841 -30.13 23.99 -22.01
C GLY A 841 -30.65 24.88 -23.15
N TYR A 842 -31.19 24.27 -24.22
CA TYR A 842 -31.88 24.99 -25.29
C TYR A 842 -33.03 25.89 -24.82
N LYS A 843 -33.67 25.58 -23.68
CA LYS A 843 -34.75 26.38 -23.09
C LYS A 843 -34.21 27.62 -22.36
N THR A 844 -32.93 27.62 -21.97
CA THR A 844 -32.30 28.63 -21.09
C THR A 844 -31.03 29.24 -21.69
N ALA A 845 -30.76 29.00 -22.97
CA ALA A 845 -29.49 29.36 -23.60
C ALA A 845 -29.20 30.86 -23.56
N LYS A 846 -30.25 31.69 -23.66
CA LYS A 846 -30.14 33.16 -23.58
C LYS A 846 -29.67 33.61 -22.20
N GLU A 847 -30.27 33.06 -21.14
CA GLU A 847 -29.91 33.36 -19.76
C GLU A 847 -28.49 32.89 -19.45
N MET A 848 -28.11 31.71 -19.95
CA MET A 848 -26.74 31.20 -19.81
C MET A 848 -25.72 32.10 -20.51
N ALA A 849 -26.00 32.55 -21.74
CA ALA A 849 -25.14 33.47 -22.47
C ALA A 849 -24.99 34.81 -21.73
N ALA A 850 -26.07 35.33 -21.14
CA ALA A 850 -26.05 36.56 -20.34
C ALA A 850 -25.22 36.39 -19.04
N HIS A 851 -25.32 35.24 -18.38
CA HIS A 851 -24.48 34.84 -17.24
C HIS A 851 -23.01 34.64 -17.64
N GLY A 852 -22.77 34.31 -18.90
CA GLY A 852 -21.49 33.89 -19.45
C GLY A 852 -21.10 32.47 -19.03
N ALA A 853 -22.10 31.59 -18.87
CA ALA A 853 -21.94 30.14 -18.68
C ALA A 853 -21.88 29.42 -20.03
N SER A 854 -21.08 28.36 -20.10
CA SER A 854 -21.00 27.43 -21.23
C SER A 854 -21.79 26.15 -21.00
N ALA A 855 -21.93 25.33 -22.05
CA ALA A 855 -22.64 24.05 -22.03
C ALA A 855 -21.75 22.90 -22.49
N SER A 856 -21.71 21.81 -21.73
CA SER A 856 -21.23 20.51 -22.21
C SER A 856 -22.37 19.51 -22.13
N THR A 857 -22.85 19.00 -23.26
CA THR A 857 -24.07 18.18 -23.34
C THR A 857 -23.78 16.79 -23.91
N PHE A 858 -24.75 15.88 -23.79
CA PHE A 858 -24.79 14.71 -24.64
C PHE A 858 -25.33 15.07 -26.03
N ALA A 859 -24.89 14.33 -27.05
CA ALA A 859 -25.43 14.47 -28.40
C ALA A 859 -26.84 13.87 -28.52
N ASP A 860 -27.03 12.64 -28.02
CA ASP A 860 -28.31 11.92 -28.13
C ASP A 860 -28.62 10.90 -27.00
N TRP A 861 -28.04 11.06 -25.81
CA TRP A 861 -28.27 10.17 -24.66
C TRP A 861 -29.29 10.75 -23.66
N TRP A 862 -30.52 10.19 -23.61
CA TRP A 862 -31.61 10.67 -22.74
C TRP A 862 -32.72 9.62 -22.47
N ALA A 863 -33.84 10.04 -21.86
CA ALA A 863 -35.06 9.25 -21.53
C ALA A 863 -34.90 8.08 -20.54
N TYR A 864 -33.80 8.03 -19.78
CA TYR A 864 -33.59 7.05 -18.70
C TYR A 864 -34.06 7.53 -17.32
N LYS A 865 -34.37 8.82 -17.15
CA LYS A 865 -34.95 9.46 -15.95
C LYS A 865 -36.06 10.43 -16.35
N MET A 866 -36.90 10.84 -15.39
CA MET A 866 -37.97 11.81 -15.66
C MET A 866 -37.43 13.19 -16.05
N GLU A 867 -36.38 13.66 -15.38
CA GLU A 867 -35.72 14.95 -15.66
C GLU A 867 -35.00 15.03 -17.02
N VAL A 868 -34.86 13.90 -17.74
CA VAL A 868 -34.22 13.85 -19.07
C VAL A 868 -35.20 13.52 -20.19
N LYS A 869 -36.50 13.60 -19.93
CA LYS A 869 -37.55 13.21 -20.90
C LYS A 869 -37.72 14.20 -22.05
N ASP A 870 -37.44 15.48 -21.81
CA ASP A 870 -37.61 16.61 -22.75
C ASP A 870 -36.33 16.95 -23.53
N ALA A 871 -35.32 16.07 -23.46
CA ALA A 871 -34.08 16.20 -24.20
C ALA A 871 -34.31 16.06 -25.71
N ILE A 872 -33.54 16.80 -26.51
CA ILE A 872 -33.64 16.82 -27.97
C ILE A 872 -32.26 16.77 -28.64
N PRO A 873 -32.13 16.12 -29.81
CA PRO A 873 -30.84 16.00 -30.52
C PRO A 873 -30.30 17.34 -31.03
N THR A 874 -31.16 18.36 -31.16
CA THR A 874 -30.79 19.70 -31.63
C THR A 874 -30.37 20.63 -30.49
N ASN A 875 -30.28 20.15 -29.24
CA ASN A 875 -29.89 20.95 -28.06
C ASN A 875 -28.56 21.68 -28.28
N THR A 876 -27.56 20.98 -28.82
CA THR A 876 -26.21 21.53 -29.08
C THR A 876 -26.28 22.78 -29.97
N CYS A 877 -27.02 22.69 -31.07
CA CYS A 877 -27.09 23.75 -32.08
C CYS A 877 -27.92 24.94 -31.60
N LEU A 878 -29.07 24.68 -30.97
CA LEU A 878 -29.94 25.74 -30.45
C LEU A 878 -29.24 26.58 -29.37
N MET A 879 -28.41 25.95 -28.52
CA MET A 879 -27.58 26.69 -27.57
C MET A 879 -26.48 27.50 -28.28
N ALA A 880 -25.80 26.90 -29.25
CA ALA A 880 -24.73 27.56 -30.01
C ALA A 880 -25.25 28.78 -30.79
N ASP A 881 -26.44 28.70 -31.38
CA ASP A 881 -27.11 29.79 -32.10
C ASP A 881 -27.41 31.00 -31.20
N GLN A 882 -27.53 30.79 -29.88
CA GLN A 882 -27.69 31.86 -28.89
C GLN A 882 -26.36 32.40 -28.35
N GLY A 883 -25.22 31.95 -28.90
CA GLY A 883 -23.88 32.40 -28.50
C GLY A 883 -23.31 31.67 -27.28
N VAL A 884 -23.90 30.56 -26.85
CA VAL A 884 -23.32 29.71 -25.80
C VAL A 884 -22.13 28.93 -26.40
N VAL A 885 -21.02 28.82 -25.66
CA VAL A 885 -19.92 27.91 -26.03
C VAL A 885 -20.34 26.49 -25.69
N VAL A 886 -20.59 25.68 -26.72
CA VAL A 886 -21.14 24.31 -26.58
C VAL A 886 -20.07 23.26 -26.89
N SER A 887 -19.96 22.24 -26.03
CA SER A 887 -19.19 21.02 -26.26
C SER A 887 -20.05 19.77 -26.10
N VAL A 888 -19.52 18.64 -26.56
CA VAL A 888 -20.10 17.31 -26.29
C VAL A 888 -19.16 16.53 -25.38
N ASN A 889 -19.69 15.93 -24.32
CA ASN A 889 -18.92 15.10 -23.37
C ASN A 889 -19.33 13.62 -23.42
N SER A 890 -18.50 12.78 -22.81
CA SER A 890 -18.70 11.34 -22.83
C SER A 890 -19.54 10.81 -21.67
N ASP A 891 -19.22 11.22 -20.43
CA ASP A 891 -19.68 10.60 -19.18
C ASP A 891 -19.53 9.05 -19.17
N SER A 892 -18.67 8.52 -20.05
CA SER A 892 -18.55 7.09 -20.34
C SER A 892 -17.20 6.78 -20.95
N PRO A 893 -16.47 5.76 -20.44
CA PRO A 893 -15.22 5.34 -21.04
C PRO A 893 -15.36 4.84 -22.49
N ASP A 894 -16.52 4.32 -22.89
CA ASP A 894 -16.74 3.87 -24.27
C ASP A 894 -17.03 5.06 -25.21
N LEU A 895 -17.92 5.98 -24.81
CA LEU A 895 -18.23 7.17 -25.60
C LEU A 895 -17.03 8.11 -25.73
N GLN A 896 -16.15 8.17 -24.73
CA GLN A 896 -14.93 8.98 -24.79
C GLN A 896 -14.07 8.65 -26.02
N ARG A 897 -14.06 7.38 -26.45
CA ARG A 897 -13.31 6.92 -27.62
C ARG A 897 -13.95 7.29 -28.95
N ARG A 898 -15.15 7.87 -28.91
CA ARG A 898 -16.02 8.13 -30.05
C ARG A 898 -16.55 9.57 -30.05
N LEU A 899 -15.96 10.47 -29.25
CA LEU A 899 -16.39 11.86 -29.16
C LEU A 899 -16.40 12.57 -30.52
N ASN A 900 -15.51 12.22 -31.44
CA ASN A 900 -15.55 12.68 -32.83
C ASN A 900 -16.85 12.27 -33.56
N GLN A 901 -17.36 11.07 -33.31
CA GLN A 901 -18.63 10.58 -33.84
C GLN A 901 -19.81 11.26 -33.15
N GLU A 902 -19.71 11.50 -31.83
CA GLU A 902 -20.72 12.24 -31.07
C GLU A 902 -20.85 13.68 -31.59
N ALA A 903 -19.74 14.36 -31.88
CA ALA A 903 -19.73 15.66 -32.54
C ALA A 903 -20.38 15.63 -33.94
N ALA A 904 -20.12 14.58 -34.72
CA ALA A 904 -20.66 14.41 -36.07
C ALA A 904 -22.20 14.37 -36.10
N LYS A 905 -22.84 13.97 -35.00
CA LYS A 905 -24.31 13.95 -34.87
C LYS A 905 -24.93 15.34 -35.01
N SER A 906 -24.25 16.42 -34.58
CA SER A 906 -24.73 17.79 -34.80
C SER A 906 -24.82 18.15 -36.28
N VAL A 907 -23.90 17.65 -37.12
CA VAL A 907 -23.98 17.80 -38.58
C VAL A 907 -25.26 17.13 -39.11
N LYS A 908 -25.57 15.92 -38.61
CA LYS A 908 -26.74 15.16 -39.01
C LYS A 908 -28.06 15.78 -38.54
N TYR A 909 -28.16 16.19 -37.28
CA TYR A 909 -29.42 16.58 -36.66
C TYR A 909 -29.85 18.01 -36.95
N CYS A 910 -28.89 18.93 -37.16
CA CYS A 910 -29.20 20.35 -37.34
C CYS A 910 -28.46 21.01 -38.51
N GLY A 911 -27.64 20.27 -39.27
CA GLY A 911 -26.89 20.82 -40.40
C GLY A 911 -25.71 21.71 -40.00
N MET A 912 -25.20 21.56 -38.77
CA MET A 912 -23.97 22.24 -38.34
C MET A 912 -22.81 21.94 -39.29
N SER A 913 -21.95 22.91 -39.57
CA SER A 913 -20.77 22.66 -40.39
C SER A 913 -19.81 21.68 -39.70
N GLU A 914 -19.07 20.90 -40.48
CA GLU A 914 -18.09 19.93 -39.96
C GLU A 914 -17.01 20.61 -39.10
N GLU A 915 -16.61 21.84 -39.46
CA GLU A 915 -15.65 22.63 -38.69
C GLU A 915 -16.20 23.03 -37.31
N GLU A 916 -17.45 23.48 -37.23
CA GLU A 916 -18.09 23.82 -35.94
C GLU A 916 -18.36 22.57 -35.09
N ALA A 917 -18.74 21.45 -35.73
CA ALA A 917 -18.90 20.18 -35.03
C ALA A 917 -17.58 19.71 -34.40
N LEU A 918 -16.45 19.77 -35.13
CA LEU A 918 -15.15 19.43 -34.56
C LEU A 918 -14.76 20.31 -33.37
N LYS A 919 -15.08 21.61 -33.40
CA LYS A 919 -14.81 22.52 -32.27
C LYS A 919 -15.49 22.07 -30.98
N MET A 920 -16.64 21.39 -31.05
CA MET A 920 -17.35 20.88 -29.87
C MET A 920 -16.55 19.83 -29.07
N VAL A 921 -15.52 19.23 -29.65
CA VAL A 921 -14.68 18.23 -28.99
C VAL A 921 -13.19 18.61 -28.98
N THR A 922 -12.87 19.85 -29.38
CA THR A 922 -11.49 20.38 -29.39
C THR A 922 -11.40 21.73 -28.67
N ILE A 923 -11.62 22.85 -29.36
CA ILE A 923 -11.39 24.20 -28.81
C ILE A 923 -12.49 24.64 -27.82
N ASN A 924 -13.75 24.23 -28.02
CA ASN A 924 -14.85 24.62 -27.11
C ASN A 924 -14.65 24.04 -25.71
N PRO A 925 -14.40 22.73 -25.53
CA PRO A 925 -14.03 22.22 -24.21
C PRO A 925 -12.72 22.83 -23.69
N ALA A 926 -11.73 23.16 -24.53
CA ALA A 926 -10.55 23.89 -24.08
C ALA A 926 -10.88 25.27 -23.46
N ILE A 927 -11.84 26.01 -24.03
CA ILE A 927 -12.33 27.30 -23.50
C ILE A 927 -13.05 27.09 -22.16
N GLN A 928 -13.90 26.07 -22.07
CA GLN A 928 -14.64 25.69 -20.86
C GLN A 928 -13.69 25.35 -19.70
N LEU A 929 -12.61 24.63 -20.01
CA LEU A 929 -11.53 24.27 -19.10
C LEU A 929 -10.50 25.40 -18.89
N LYS A 930 -10.62 26.53 -19.60
CA LYS A 930 -9.70 27.67 -19.58
C LYS A 930 -8.25 27.33 -19.92
N VAL A 931 -8.07 26.41 -20.87
CA VAL A 931 -6.78 25.95 -21.41
C VAL A 931 -6.66 26.16 -22.92
N ASP A 932 -7.59 26.91 -23.52
CA ASP A 932 -7.65 27.23 -24.95
C ASP A 932 -6.40 27.95 -25.47
N GLN A 933 -5.72 28.70 -24.60
CA GLN A 933 -4.44 29.34 -24.93
C GLN A 933 -3.30 28.34 -25.13
N LYS A 934 -3.45 27.09 -24.67
CA LYS A 934 -2.43 26.05 -24.80
C LYS A 934 -2.81 24.93 -25.77
N VAL A 935 -4.06 24.46 -25.73
CA VAL A 935 -4.52 23.26 -26.45
C VAL A 935 -5.88 23.50 -27.13
N GLY A 936 -6.38 22.50 -27.86
CA GLY A 936 -7.70 22.52 -28.49
C GLY A 936 -7.73 23.08 -29.92
N SER A 937 -6.61 23.61 -30.43
CA SER A 937 -6.48 24.00 -31.84
C SER A 937 -5.06 23.80 -32.35
N ILE A 938 -4.91 23.65 -33.68
CA ILE A 938 -3.61 23.60 -34.35
C ILE A 938 -3.28 25.02 -34.82
N ALA A 939 -2.49 25.72 -34.02
CA ALA A 939 -2.00 27.07 -34.31
C ALA A 939 -0.57 27.22 -33.80
N GLU A 940 0.23 28.05 -34.49
CA GLU A 940 1.62 28.31 -34.09
C GLU A 940 1.71 28.82 -32.64
N GLY A 941 2.69 28.31 -31.90
CA GLY A 941 2.91 28.61 -30.49
C GLY A 941 2.09 27.78 -29.49
N LYS A 942 1.03 27.08 -29.94
CA LYS A 942 0.26 26.18 -29.08
C LYS A 942 0.99 24.84 -28.84
N GLN A 943 0.64 24.19 -27.73
CA GLN A 943 1.13 22.86 -27.38
C GLN A 943 0.67 21.85 -28.43
N ALA A 944 1.58 20.99 -28.87
CA ALA A 944 1.36 20.02 -29.94
C ALA A 944 0.61 18.78 -29.46
N ASP A 945 -0.68 18.96 -29.20
CA ASP A 945 -1.65 17.90 -28.93
C ASP A 945 -2.49 17.67 -30.19
N PHE A 946 -2.29 16.54 -30.89
CA PHE A 946 -2.92 16.28 -32.17
C PHE A 946 -3.19 14.79 -32.42
N VAL A 947 -4.09 14.52 -33.37
CA VAL A 947 -4.45 13.18 -33.81
C VAL A 947 -4.28 13.09 -35.32
N LEU A 948 -3.66 12.01 -35.77
CA LEU A 948 -3.58 11.64 -37.18
C LEU A 948 -4.63 10.58 -37.47
N TRP A 949 -5.52 10.84 -38.42
CA TRP A 949 -6.67 10.00 -38.77
C TRP A 949 -6.51 9.35 -40.14
N SER A 950 -7.00 8.12 -40.27
CA SER A 950 -6.99 7.37 -41.53
C SER A 950 -7.99 7.88 -42.58
N ASP A 951 -8.99 8.65 -42.15
CA ASP A 951 -10.11 9.12 -42.96
C ASP A 951 -10.66 10.41 -42.32
N HIS A 952 -11.71 11.00 -42.90
CA HIS A 952 -12.38 12.19 -42.40
C HIS A 952 -12.74 12.03 -40.90
N PRO A 953 -12.30 12.93 -40.00
CA PRO A 953 -12.35 12.70 -38.56
C PRO A 953 -13.76 12.54 -37.98
N LEU A 954 -14.80 13.09 -38.63
CA LEU A 954 -16.21 12.91 -38.23
C LEU A 954 -16.87 11.63 -38.81
N SER A 955 -16.13 10.82 -39.57
CA SER A 955 -16.63 9.56 -40.14
C SER A 955 -16.57 8.42 -39.13
N VAL A 956 -17.58 7.54 -39.16
CA VAL A 956 -17.57 6.29 -38.38
C VAL A 956 -16.48 5.31 -38.83
N TYR A 957 -15.91 5.50 -40.02
CA TYR A 957 -14.80 4.68 -40.54
C TYR A 957 -13.42 5.22 -40.15
N ALA A 958 -13.35 6.44 -39.61
CA ALA A 958 -12.10 7.06 -39.21
C ALA A 958 -11.48 6.31 -38.03
N LYS A 959 -10.17 6.04 -38.14
CA LYS A 959 -9.37 5.42 -37.09
C LYS A 959 -8.25 6.38 -36.71
N ALA A 960 -8.09 6.63 -35.41
CA ALA A 960 -6.89 7.29 -34.92
C ALA A 960 -5.68 6.38 -35.22
N MET A 961 -4.78 6.88 -36.05
CA MET A 961 -3.53 6.20 -36.42
C MET A 961 -2.44 6.53 -35.42
N GLN A 962 -2.35 7.79 -34.99
CA GLN A 962 -1.44 8.23 -33.94
C GLN A 962 -2.09 9.33 -33.10
N THR A 963 -1.82 9.31 -31.79
CA THR A 963 -2.29 10.34 -30.85
C THR A 963 -1.09 10.89 -30.10
N TRP A 964 -0.95 12.21 -30.14
CA TRP A 964 0.21 12.94 -29.65
C TRP A 964 -0.21 13.95 -28.59
N ILE A 965 0.60 14.05 -27.54
CA ILE A 965 0.43 15.02 -26.46
C ILE A 965 1.79 15.68 -26.22
N ASP A 966 1.85 17.01 -26.28
CA ASP A 966 3.06 17.79 -26.00
C ASP A 966 4.27 17.29 -26.84
N GLY A 967 4.00 17.03 -28.12
CA GLY A 967 4.97 16.48 -29.08
C GLY A 967 5.46 15.06 -28.79
N THR A 968 4.78 14.31 -27.91
CA THR A 968 5.11 12.93 -27.54
C THR A 968 4.03 11.98 -28.07
N LYS A 969 4.43 10.94 -28.81
CA LYS A 969 3.51 9.92 -29.33
C LYS A 969 3.14 8.94 -28.22
N TYR A 970 1.90 8.98 -27.75
CA TYR A 970 1.39 8.07 -26.70
C TYR A 970 0.61 6.89 -27.25
N TYR A 971 0.11 7.00 -28.48
CA TYR A 971 -0.56 5.89 -29.16
C TYR A 971 -0.15 5.83 -30.63
N ASP A 972 0.03 4.61 -31.13
CA ASP A 972 0.30 4.28 -32.52
C ASP A 972 -0.41 2.97 -32.85
N ARG A 973 -1.31 3.00 -33.83
CA ARG A 973 -2.14 1.86 -34.20
C ARG A 973 -1.32 0.67 -34.69
N ASN A 974 -0.20 0.90 -35.36
CA ASN A 974 0.66 -0.18 -35.85
C ASN A 974 1.39 -0.85 -34.68
N VAL A 975 1.81 -0.05 -33.69
CA VAL A 975 2.42 -0.58 -32.45
C VAL A 975 1.40 -1.41 -31.66
N ASP A 976 0.16 -0.91 -31.51
CA ASP A 976 -0.93 -1.63 -30.82
C ASP A 976 -1.15 -3.04 -31.40
N MET A 977 -1.20 -3.17 -32.72
CA MET A 977 -1.34 -4.46 -33.40
C MET A 977 -0.20 -5.43 -33.07
N THR A 978 1.03 -4.94 -32.94
CA THR A 978 2.18 -5.77 -32.55
C THR A 978 2.20 -6.13 -31.06
N LEU A 979 1.74 -5.22 -30.18
CA LEU A 979 1.67 -5.45 -28.74
C LEU A 979 0.73 -6.61 -28.40
N ASN A 980 -0.42 -6.72 -29.07
CA ASN A 980 -1.40 -7.79 -28.84
C ASN A 980 -0.78 -9.19 -28.93
N ALA A 981 0.04 -9.45 -29.94
CA ALA A 981 0.70 -10.75 -30.11
C ALA A 981 1.76 -11.04 -29.02
N GLY A 982 2.44 -10.00 -28.53
CA GLY A 982 3.41 -10.11 -27.44
C GLY A 982 2.75 -10.39 -26.08
N ILE A 983 1.65 -9.70 -25.80
CA ILE A 983 0.83 -9.85 -24.59
C ILE A 983 0.33 -11.29 -24.47
N GLU A 984 -0.24 -11.83 -25.56
CA GLU A 984 -0.75 -13.21 -25.55
C GLU A 984 0.37 -14.23 -25.32
N ARG A 985 1.53 -14.04 -25.99
CA ARG A 985 2.68 -14.92 -25.81
C ARG A 985 3.18 -14.93 -24.36
N GLU A 986 3.35 -13.76 -23.74
CA GLU A 986 3.79 -13.65 -22.35
C GLU A 986 2.75 -14.24 -21.39
N LYS A 987 1.45 -13.96 -21.60
CA LYS A 987 0.36 -14.54 -20.82
C LYS A 987 0.44 -16.07 -20.83
N GLN A 988 0.60 -16.68 -22.00
CA GLN A 988 0.74 -18.14 -22.12
C GLN A 988 2.01 -18.68 -21.43
N GLN A 989 3.14 -17.98 -21.52
CA GLN A 989 4.37 -18.39 -20.83
C GLN A 989 4.20 -18.37 -19.30
N LEU A 990 3.53 -17.36 -18.76
CA LEU A 990 3.25 -17.26 -17.32
C LEU A 990 2.22 -18.29 -16.86
N ILE A 991 1.18 -18.57 -17.65
CA ILE A 991 0.24 -19.67 -17.39
C ILE A 991 0.99 -21.00 -17.29
N GLN A 992 1.90 -21.29 -18.23
CA GLN A 992 2.71 -22.51 -18.20
C GLN A 992 3.64 -22.55 -16.97
N LYS A 993 4.16 -21.41 -16.52
CA LYS A 993 4.94 -21.31 -15.28
C LYS A 993 4.09 -21.65 -14.06
N VAL A 994 2.86 -21.13 -13.97
CA VAL A 994 1.92 -21.47 -12.89
C VAL A 994 1.59 -22.97 -12.91
N LEU A 995 1.24 -23.54 -14.08
CA LEU A 995 0.89 -24.97 -14.19
C LEU A 995 2.01 -25.92 -13.75
N LYS A 996 3.29 -25.54 -13.99
CA LYS A 996 4.47 -26.32 -13.61
C LYS A 996 4.95 -26.09 -12.17
N ALA A 997 4.46 -25.05 -11.50
CA ALA A 997 4.91 -24.71 -10.15
C ALA A 997 4.53 -25.82 -9.13
N PRO A 998 5.36 -26.05 -8.09
CA PRO A 998 4.97 -26.87 -6.95
C PRO A 998 3.74 -26.30 -6.22
N GLU A 999 2.91 -27.16 -5.62
CA GLU A 999 1.70 -26.74 -4.89
C GLU A 999 1.98 -25.73 -3.78
N ASP A 1000 3.08 -25.90 -3.04
CA ASP A 1000 3.48 -24.98 -1.98
C ASP A 1000 3.73 -23.55 -2.49
N SER A 1001 4.26 -23.40 -3.71
CA SER A 1001 4.48 -22.10 -4.36
C SER A 1001 3.18 -21.49 -4.92
N LYS A 1002 2.14 -22.30 -5.13
CA LYS A 1002 0.83 -21.84 -5.60
C LYS A 1002 -0.07 -21.37 -4.48
N ALA A 1003 0.03 -21.96 -3.28
CA ALA A 1003 -0.83 -21.66 -2.15
C ALA A 1003 -0.71 -20.22 -1.62
N GLY A 1004 0.39 -19.52 -1.93
CA GLY A 1004 0.67 -18.19 -1.40
C GLY A 1004 0.96 -18.19 0.10
N SER A 1005 1.11 -17.00 0.65
CA SER A 1005 1.50 -16.77 2.05
C SER A 1005 0.87 -15.48 2.61
N GLY A 1006 -0.36 -15.20 2.18
CA GLY A 1006 -1.13 -14.03 2.62
C GLY A 1006 -0.86 -12.72 1.88
N GLY A 1007 -0.03 -12.72 0.83
CA GLY A 1007 0.00 -11.60 -0.13
C GLY A 1007 -1.31 -11.51 -0.89
N GLU A 1008 -1.70 -10.30 -1.29
CA GLU A 1008 -3.00 -10.04 -1.92
C GLU A 1008 -2.82 -9.58 -3.37
N MET A 1009 -3.75 -10.00 -4.24
CA MET A 1009 -3.90 -9.41 -5.57
C MET A 1009 -4.70 -8.10 -5.45
N LYS A 1010 -4.38 -7.12 -6.30
CA LYS A 1010 -5.24 -5.94 -6.50
C LYS A 1010 -6.61 -6.41 -6.96
N LYS A 1011 -7.65 -5.98 -6.25
CA LYS A 1011 -9.02 -6.28 -6.65
C LYS A 1011 -9.37 -5.46 -7.89
N PRO A 1012 -10.08 -6.05 -8.87
CA PRO A 1012 -10.58 -5.29 -10.00
C PRO A 1012 -11.56 -4.23 -9.49
N GLU A 1013 -11.35 -2.98 -9.91
CA GLU A 1013 -12.32 -1.92 -9.66
C GLU A 1013 -13.41 -1.95 -10.75
N PRO A 1014 -14.68 -1.68 -10.40
CA PRO A 1014 -15.72 -1.49 -11.40
C PRO A 1014 -15.43 -0.23 -12.23
N ILE A 1015 -16.10 -0.10 -13.37
CA ILE A 1015 -16.19 1.19 -14.05
C ILE A 1015 -17.06 2.09 -13.17
N TRP A 1016 -16.51 3.22 -12.74
CA TRP A 1016 -17.23 4.20 -11.95
C TRP A 1016 -18.09 5.10 -12.84
N HIS A 1017 -19.37 5.20 -12.49
CA HIS A 1017 -20.38 6.04 -13.14
C HIS A 1017 -20.80 7.21 -12.26
N CYS A 1018 -21.36 8.25 -12.88
CA CYS A 1018 -21.71 9.51 -12.20
C CYS A 1018 -22.62 9.32 -10.97
N GLU A 1019 -23.53 8.33 -11.01
CA GLU A 1019 -24.47 8.02 -9.92
C GLU A 1019 -23.96 7.01 -8.88
N ASP A 1020 -22.73 6.49 -9.01
CA ASP A 1020 -22.23 5.49 -8.07
C ASP A 1020 -22.04 6.07 -6.66
N ASN A 1021 -22.75 5.48 -5.69
CA ASN A 1021 -22.75 5.86 -4.28
C ASN A 1021 -22.34 4.70 -3.34
N GLY A 1022 -21.85 3.59 -3.90
CA GLY A 1022 -21.46 2.42 -3.12
C GLY A 1022 -20.31 2.72 -2.16
N ASP A 1023 -20.30 2.07 -0.99
CA ASP A 1023 -19.20 2.16 -0.03
C ASP A 1023 -17.97 1.42 -0.60
N TYR A 1024 -17.17 2.16 -1.38
CA TYR A 1024 -15.96 1.65 -2.02
C TYR A 1024 -15.00 1.04 -0.99
N LEU A 1025 -14.97 1.55 0.24
CA LEU A 1025 -14.05 1.09 1.28
C LEU A 1025 -14.34 -0.37 1.61
N ASP A 1026 -15.58 -0.82 1.50
CA ASP A 1026 -15.90 -2.23 1.68
C ASP A 1026 -15.34 -3.10 0.54
N LEU A 1027 -15.34 -2.61 -0.71
CA LEU A 1027 -14.73 -3.34 -1.84
C LEU A 1027 -13.20 -3.42 -1.69
N ALA A 1028 -12.55 -2.29 -1.41
CA ALA A 1028 -11.11 -2.22 -1.28
C ALA A 1028 -10.54 -2.97 -0.09
N PHE A 1029 -11.25 -2.94 1.05
CA PHE A 1029 -10.84 -3.62 2.27
C PHE A 1029 -11.53 -4.98 2.47
N GLY A 1030 -12.26 -5.48 1.47
CA GLY A 1030 -12.73 -6.88 1.43
C GLY A 1030 -13.86 -7.22 2.39
N ARG A 1031 -14.69 -6.23 2.71
CA ARG A 1031 -15.85 -6.36 3.61
C ARG A 1031 -17.13 -6.75 2.88
N VAL A 1032 -17.10 -6.77 1.54
CA VAL A 1032 -18.21 -7.20 0.68
C VAL A 1032 -18.07 -8.69 0.35
N SER A 1033 -19.13 -9.47 0.57
CA SER A 1033 -19.18 -10.88 0.12
C SER A 1033 -19.20 -10.97 -1.41
N ALA A 1034 -18.63 -12.04 -2.00
CA ALA A 1034 -18.61 -12.25 -3.45
C ALA A 1034 -19.99 -12.15 -4.14
N ALA A 1035 -21.08 -12.41 -3.40
CA ALA A 1035 -22.46 -12.30 -3.90
C ALA A 1035 -22.92 -10.85 -4.15
N GLN A 1036 -22.33 -9.85 -3.51
CA GLN A 1036 -22.68 -8.43 -3.68
C GLN A 1036 -21.93 -7.77 -4.86
N GLN A 1037 -20.79 -8.32 -5.28
CA GLN A 1037 -20.06 -7.83 -6.47
C GLN A 1037 -20.88 -8.03 -7.77
N HIS A 1038 -21.69 -9.09 -7.85
CA HIS A 1038 -22.56 -9.34 -9.00
C HIS A 1038 -23.79 -8.42 -9.09
N ALA A 1039 -24.21 -7.79 -7.99
CA ALA A 1039 -25.36 -6.89 -8.00
C ALA A 1039 -25.07 -5.57 -8.73
N HIS A 1040 -23.81 -5.12 -8.77
CA HIS A 1040 -23.40 -3.95 -9.55
C HIS A 1040 -23.35 -4.23 -11.06
N GLN A 1041 -23.14 -5.48 -11.48
CA GLN A 1041 -23.21 -5.85 -12.90
C GLN A 1041 -24.65 -5.95 -13.45
N HIS A 1042 -25.63 -6.28 -12.61
CA HIS A 1042 -27.00 -6.55 -13.09
C HIS A 1042 -27.84 -5.29 -13.39
N ASN A 1043 -27.44 -4.10 -12.93
CA ASN A 1043 -28.07 -2.85 -13.36
C ASN A 1043 -27.50 -2.29 -14.68
N GLN A 1044 -26.55 -2.99 -15.33
CA GLN A 1044 -25.87 -2.54 -16.55
C GLN A 1044 -26.56 -2.95 -17.87
N GLN A 1045 -27.85 -3.34 -17.83
CA GLN A 1045 -28.64 -3.70 -19.03
C GLN A 1045 -29.82 -2.77 -19.36
N HIS A 1046 -29.85 -1.55 -18.81
CA HIS A 1046 -30.86 -0.56 -19.19
C HIS A 1046 -30.27 0.76 -19.66
#